data_AF-A0A9P1BHT8-F1
#
_entry.id   AF-A0A9P1BHT8-F1
#
_cell.length_a   1.000
_cell.length_b   1.000
_cell.length_c   1.000
_cell.angle_alpha   90.00
_cell.angle_beta   90.00
_cell.angle_gamma   90.00
#
_symmetry.space_group_name_H-M   'P 1'
#
loop_
_entity.id
_entity.type
_entity.pdbx_description
1 polymer ?
#
loop_
_entity_poly.entity_id
_entity_poly.type
_entity_poly.pdbx_seq_one_letter_code
_entity_poly.pdbx_strand_id
1 'polypeptide(L)'
;MAYEQYVADYERDGFFVIPSFLADEELAELQENIDRYIREVVPGLTAKHAFYVEQTRPETLKQLQHMDIDPYFRDYANHPRWNSMAETILGDTARCEGPEWFNKPAGTDHATPPHQDNYYFCLTPPQVLTAWLALDDVDSENGGLIYVQGSHKRGIRPHGLSAMVGFSQAIADYGPDDEQLERPVRLNRGDLVVHHGETIHRAEPNRSPTRHRRAFAMVFKGEKCRRDEAAFDRYQQALAEAGATLVTASRSMERNEEFAAGLRSQGHDAHALQFDLEDLDSIDRLHSLVIERFGRLDVLVNSALARDGHKGGLQDQTPEVWQHCGTGDLAGLLRICQLFVADMAEQGGGSIINISSIYGVVANDPTIYEGTDMVQPPTYNFVKAGMINYTRYLASYYGKQGVRANCISPGGYFDEQPKSFVEQYSHRVPLGRMMDNDDIQGAVVFLASDASRYVGAERVSLCDTNDTIRKELAERYPLSKVFADIGKAAQHEWDAVAICTPAHLHVQHALKLLPSTRAMLIEKPLAISLDGLEPLLEAAREKPVGVAYVMRGHPAVQAVKEQLDEGRIGELKQVTYVGGQHFPTFRPAYREIYYTRRETGGGAVQDAATHSFDLIQYLAGRFDSVFCDYGHQALEGVEVEDTVHLTARAADSRVMVSLALNQFMAPNESMLQLNGDRGSLRLQFHEHRWGLFNHGDEAWQWSEPLVNERDDLFRRQAETLLAAANGKPAFRCSLEDARHTLCINLAALESAGEKVVPVDGFGG
;
A
#
# COMPACT_ATOMS: atom_id res chain seq x y z
N MET A 1 -22.79 -34.49 26.90
CA MET A 1 -23.89 -34.50 25.90
C MET A 1 -23.39 -35.28 24.71
N ALA A 2 -24.27 -36.02 24.02
CA ALA A 2 -23.89 -36.73 22.81
C ALA A 2 -23.88 -35.73 21.63
N TYR A 3 -22.70 -35.29 21.18
CA TYR A 3 -22.56 -34.33 20.07
C TYR A 3 -22.51 -35.03 18.70
N GLU A 4 -22.54 -36.37 18.68
CA GLU A 4 -22.40 -37.20 17.48
C GLU A 4 -23.46 -36.89 16.41
N GLN A 5 -24.65 -36.46 16.84
CA GLN A 5 -25.71 -36.07 15.91
C GLN A 5 -25.35 -34.85 15.04
N TYR A 6 -24.45 -33.97 15.52
CA TYR A 6 -24.06 -32.75 14.82
C TYR A 6 -22.87 -32.96 13.88
N VAL A 7 -22.13 -34.06 14.00
CA VAL A 7 -20.99 -34.38 13.11
C VAL A 7 -21.46 -34.46 11.66
N ALA A 8 -22.60 -35.12 11.42
CA ALA A 8 -23.18 -35.23 10.09
C ALA A 8 -23.58 -33.86 9.49
N ASP A 9 -24.08 -32.94 10.31
CA ASP A 9 -24.45 -31.59 9.86
C ASP A 9 -23.20 -30.74 9.60
N TYR A 10 -22.19 -30.81 10.48
CA TYR A 10 -20.89 -30.15 10.30
C TYR A 10 -20.19 -30.61 9.01
N GLU A 11 -20.15 -31.93 8.76
CA GLU A 11 -19.59 -32.48 7.52
C GLU A 11 -20.43 -32.10 6.29
N ARG A 12 -21.77 -32.08 6.40
CA ARG A 12 -22.66 -31.75 5.27
C ARG A 12 -22.56 -30.28 4.90
N ASP A 13 -22.73 -29.40 5.88
CA ASP A 13 -23.04 -27.98 5.69
C ASP A 13 -21.88 -27.04 6.07
N GLY A 14 -20.90 -27.51 6.83
CA GLY A 14 -19.78 -26.72 7.33
C GLY A 14 -20.09 -25.97 8.63
N PHE A 15 -21.35 -25.94 9.05
CA PHE A 15 -21.79 -25.31 10.29
C PHE A 15 -23.06 -25.96 10.83
N PHE A 16 -23.35 -25.77 12.12
CA PHE A 16 -24.60 -26.21 12.76
C PHE A 16 -24.89 -25.36 14.01
N VAL A 17 -26.12 -25.47 14.53
CA VAL A 17 -26.56 -24.77 15.74
C VAL A 17 -26.89 -25.79 16.84
N ILE A 18 -26.42 -25.52 18.06
CA ILE A 18 -26.83 -26.21 19.28
C ILE A 18 -27.75 -25.25 20.07
N PRO A 19 -29.06 -25.52 20.10
CA PRO A 19 -29.99 -24.75 20.92
C PRO A 19 -29.67 -24.90 22.41
N SER A 20 -29.78 -23.80 23.17
CA SER A 20 -29.62 -23.78 24.63
C SER A 20 -28.32 -24.45 25.10
N PHE A 21 -27.21 -24.17 24.43
CA PHE A 21 -25.91 -24.75 24.77
C PHE A 21 -25.47 -24.38 26.19
N LEU A 22 -25.77 -23.17 26.64
CA LEU A 22 -25.72 -22.78 28.06
C LEU A 22 -27.14 -22.57 28.59
N ALA A 23 -27.43 -23.09 29.78
CA ALA A 23 -28.65 -22.75 30.50
C ALA A 23 -28.59 -21.31 31.04
N ASP A 24 -29.74 -20.72 31.36
CA ASP A 24 -29.85 -19.33 31.81
C ASP A 24 -28.92 -18.99 33.00
N GLU A 25 -28.78 -19.91 33.95
CA GLU A 25 -27.93 -19.73 35.13
C GLU A 25 -26.43 -19.69 34.75
N GLU A 26 -25.99 -20.59 33.87
CA GLU A 26 -24.59 -20.67 33.40
C GLU A 26 -24.24 -19.49 32.50
N LEU A 27 -25.20 -19.06 31.68
CA LEU A 27 -25.05 -17.89 30.83
C LEU A 27 -24.97 -16.61 31.66
N ALA A 28 -25.75 -16.50 32.73
CA ALA A 28 -25.67 -15.38 33.66
C ALA A 28 -24.30 -15.32 34.35
N GLU A 29 -23.74 -16.45 34.78
CA GLU A 29 -22.40 -16.52 35.37
C GLU A 29 -21.30 -16.08 34.38
N LEU A 30 -21.37 -16.55 33.13
CA LEU A 30 -20.43 -16.11 32.08
C LEU A 30 -20.55 -14.61 31.83
N GLN A 31 -21.77 -14.08 31.77
CA GLN A 31 -22.02 -12.66 31.54
C GLN A 31 -21.51 -11.79 32.70
N GLU A 32 -21.71 -12.21 33.95
CA GLU A 32 -21.17 -11.51 35.12
C GLU A 32 -19.63 -11.43 35.08
N ASN A 33 -18.97 -12.51 34.65
CA ASN A 33 -17.51 -12.54 34.51
C ASN A 33 -17.00 -11.70 33.33
N ILE A 34 -17.74 -11.64 32.22
CA ILE A 34 -17.44 -10.72 31.11
C ILE A 34 -17.56 -9.28 31.59
N ASP A 35 -18.63 -8.93 32.29
CA ASP A 35 -18.86 -7.58 32.81
C ASP A 35 -17.79 -7.19 33.85
N ARG A 36 -17.37 -8.14 34.71
CA ARG A 36 -16.22 -7.97 35.61
C ARG A 36 -14.95 -7.67 34.82
N TYR A 37 -14.63 -8.47 33.80
CA TYR A 37 -13.43 -8.31 32.99
C TYR A 37 -13.40 -6.96 32.26
N ILE A 38 -14.53 -6.55 31.67
CA ILE A 38 -14.68 -5.23 31.02
C ILE A 38 -14.46 -4.10 32.03
N ARG A 39 -14.96 -4.24 33.26
CA ARG A 39 -14.83 -3.20 34.29
C ARG A 39 -13.43 -3.12 34.90
N GLU A 40 -12.80 -4.27 35.15
CA GLU A 40 -11.62 -4.35 36.03
C GLU A 40 -10.32 -4.60 35.28
N VAL A 41 -10.36 -5.33 34.15
CA VAL A 41 -9.15 -5.74 33.41
C VAL A 41 -8.95 -4.86 32.18
N VAL A 42 -9.99 -4.67 31.37
CA VAL A 42 -9.92 -3.92 30.10
C VAL A 42 -9.31 -2.52 30.21
N PRO A 43 -9.56 -1.71 31.25
CA PRO A 43 -8.94 -0.39 31.38
C PRO A 43 -7.40 -0.40 31.46
N GLY A 44 -6.81 -1.53 31.86
CA GLY A 44 -5.36 -1.74 31.92
C GLY A 44 -4.76 -2.38 30.66
N LEU A 45 -5.60 -2.76 29.68
CA LEU A 45 -5.14 -3.42 28.46
C LEU A 45 -4.72 -2.43 27.39
N THR A 46 -3.71 -2.81 26.62
CA THR A 46 -3.29 -2.07 25.43
C THR A 46 -4.30 -2.23 24.29
N ALA A 47 -4.22 -1.35 23.28
CA ALA A 47 -5.08 -1.37 22.07
C ALA A 47 -4.99 -2.67 21.23
N LYS A 48 -4.19 -3.65 21.65
CA LYS A 48 -4.10 -4.98 21.05
C LYS A 48 -5.13 -5.99 21.56
N HIS A 49 -5.63 -5.83 22.78
CA HIS A 49 -6.52 -6.80 23.41
C HIS A 49 -7.96 -6.29 23.53
N ALA A 50 -8.15 -4.97 23.42
CA ALA A 50 -9.44 -4.31 23.47
C ALA A 50 -9.59 -3.34 22.30
N PHE A 51 -10.61 -3.58 21.48
CA PHE A 51 -10.91 -2.78 20.29
C PHE A 51 -12.20 -2.01 20.49
N TYR A 52 -12.14 -0.72 20.19
CA TYR A 52 -13.25 0.23 20.32
C TYR A 52 -13.67 0.72 18.94
N VAL A 53 -14.94 1.11 18.78
CA VAL A 53 -15.35 1.93 17.62
C VAL A 53 -14.71 3.33 17.78
N GLU A 54 -14.68 3.86 18.99
CA GLU A 54 -14.06 5.13 19.34
C GLU A 54 -13.25 4.99 20.63
N GLN A 55 -11.91 5.03 20.55
CA GLN A 55 -11.01 4.73 21.68
C GLN A 55 -11.21 5.63 22.91
N THR A 56 -11.73 6.84 22.72
CA THR A 56 -12.02 7.81 23.79
C THR A 56 -13.31 7.51 24.54
N ARG A 57 -14.11 6.54 24.08
CA ARG A 57 -15.45 6.21 24.59
C ARG A 57 -15.54 4.72 24.96
N PRO A 58 -15.32 4.36 26.24
CA PRO A 58 -15.29 2.97 26.69
C PRO A 58 -16.56 2.16 26.36
N GLU A 59 -17.72 2.82 26.28
CA GLU A 59 -18.99 2.20 25.92
C GLU A 59 -19.04 1.70 24.46
N THR A 60 -18.08 2.11 23.63
CA THR A 60 -17.96 1.69 22.24
C THR A 60 -17.09 0.44 22.06
N LEU A 61 -16.75 -0.25 23.15
CA LEU A 61 -16.02 -1.52 23.11
C LEU A 61 -16.77 -2.52 22.22
N LYS A 62 -16.08 -2.95 21.15
CA LYS A 62 -16.65 -3.81 20.10
C LYS A 62 -16.05 -5.21 20.08
N GLN A 63 -14.83 -5.38 20.57
CA GLN A 63 -14.16 -6.68 20.55
C GLN A 63 -13.10 -6.78 21.66
N LEU A 64 -12.99 -7.97 22.24
CA LEU A 64 -11.92 -8.39 23.13
C LEU A 64 -11.28 -9.66 22.60
N GLN A 65 -9.95 -9.73 22.65
CA GLN A 65 -9.17 -10.91 22.24
C GLN A 65 -8.25 -11.36 23.36
N HIS A 66 -7.89 -12.65 23.35
CA HIS A 66 -7.01 -13.29 24.34
C HIS A 66 -7.44 -13.05 25.78
N MET A 67 -8.72 -13.30 26.08
CA MET A 67 -9.26 -13.09 27.43
C MET A 67 -8.66 -14.04 28.48
N ASP A 68 -7.96 -15.09 28.05
CA ASP A 68 -7.24 -16.08 28.88
C ASP A 68 -6.05 -15.52 29.67
N ILE A 69 -5.70 -14.25 29.46
CA ILE A 69 -4.85 -13.51 30.40
C ILE A 69 -5.48 -13.43 31.79
N ASP A 70 -6.81 -13.42 31.89
CA ASP A 70 -7.55 -13.46 33.15
C ASP A 70 -7.75 -14.91 33.61
N PRO A 71 -7.56 -15.21 34.91
CA PRO A 71 -7.64 -16.58 35.43
C PRO A 71 -8.97 -17.27 35.13
N TYR A 72 -10.11 -16.57 35.22
CA TYR A 72 -11.42 -17.18 34.97
C TYR A 72 -11.52 -17.66 33.53
N PHE A 73 -11.17 -16.81 32.55
CA PHE A 73 -11.27 -17.17 31.14
C PHE A 73 -10.23 -18.20 30.71
N ARG A 74 -9.06 -18.23 31.35
CA ARG A 74 -8.07 -19.29 31.16
C ARG A 74 -8.59 -20.66 31.57
N ASP A 75 -9.26 -20.72 32.72
CA ASP A 75 -9.88 -21.96 33.20
C ASP A 75 -11.11 -22.31 32.36
N TYR A 76 -11.91 -21.30 31.98
CA TYR A 76 -13.10 -21.47 31.15
C TYR A 76 -12.80 -21.98 29.74
N ALA A 77 -11.65 -21.60 29.17
CA ALA A 77 -11.16 -22.12 27.88
C ALA A 77 -10.96 -23.65 27.88
N ASN A 78 -10.81 -24.25 29.06
CA ASN A 78 -10.64 -25.69 29.25
C ASN A 78 -11.90 -26.38 29.81
N HIS A 79 -13.05 -25.68 29.82
CA HIS A 79 -14.25 -26.21 30.44
C HIS A 79 -14.78 -27.45 29.68
N PRO A 80 -15.09 -28.58 30.37
CA PRO A 80 -15.33 -29.88 29.73
C PRO A 80 -16.42 -29.89 28.66
N ARG A 81 -17.44 -29.04 28.80
CA ARG A 81 -18.54 -28.93 27.81
C ARG A 81 -18.05 -28.53 26.43
N TRP A 82 -17.12 -27.56 26.37
CA TRP A 82 -16.57 -27.04 25.12
C TRP A 82 -15.56 -28.00 24.51
N ASN A 83 -14.65 -28.53 25.33
CA ASN A 83 -13.65 -29.48 24.86
C ASN A 83 -14.30 -30.76 24.33
N SER A 84 -15.26 -31.34 25.07
CA SER A 84 -15.98 -32.52 24.59
C SER A 84 -16.75 -32.26 23.29
N MET A 85 -17.29 -31.05 23.10
CA MET A 85 -17.91 -30.66 21.83
C MET A 85 -16.85 -30.59 20.73
N ALA A 86 -15.76 -29.85 20.93
CA ALA A 86 -14.74 -29.64 19.91
C ALA A 86 -14.07 -30.95 19.51
N GLU A 87 -13.72 -31.80 20.48
CA GLU A 87 -13.11 -33.11 20.24
C GLU A 87 -14.04 -34.04 19.46
N THR A 88 -15.33 -34.05 19.78
CA THR A 88 -16.31 -34.88 19.06
C THR A 88 -16.48 -34.42 17.62
N ILE A 89 -16.53 -33.11 17.38
CA ILE A 89 -16.76 -32.54 16.04
C ILE A 89 -15.50 -32.63 15.17
N LEU A 90 -14.32 -32.39 15.72
CA LEU A 90 -13.05 -32.51 14.99
C LEU A 90 -12.61 -33.97 14.82
N GLY A 91 -13.08 -34.88 15.67
CA GLY A 91 -12.63 -36.28 15.70
C GLY A 91 -11.17 -36.44 16.16
N ASP A 92 -10.65 -35.46 16.91
CA ASP A 92 -9.28 -35.38 17.40
C ASP A 92 -9.22 -34.65 18.75
N THR A 93 -8.11 -34.77 19.49
CA THR A 93 -7.90 -33.90 20.67
C THR A 93 -7.97 -32.43 20.23
N ALA A 94 -8.71 -31.60 20.94
CA ALA A 94 -8.91 -30.20 20.57
C ALA A 94 -8.21 -29.26 21.55
N ARG A 95 -7.58 -28.21 21.02
CA ARG A 95 -6.99 -27.11 21.81
C ARG A 95 -7.70 -25.81 21.51
N CYS A 96 -8.08 -25.08 22.57
CA CYS A 96 -8.62 -23.72 22.46
C CYS A 96 -7.49 -22.71 22.23
N GLU A 97 -7.67 -21.81 21.25
CA GLU A 97 -6.71 -20.74 20.91
C GLU A 97 -6.94 -19.45 21.73
N GLY A 98 -7.94 -19.44 22.61
CA GLY A 98 -8.24 -18.34 23.52
C GLY A 98 -9.68 -17.86 23.39
N PRO A 99 -10.32 -17.42 24.50
CA PRO A 99 -11.66 -16.85 24.42
C PRO A 99 -11.67 -15.40 23.93
N GLU A 100 -12.72 -15.10 23.17
CA GLU A 100 -12.97 -13.80 22.58
C GLU A 100 -14.39 -13.32 22.89
N TRP A 101 -14.58 -12.01 22.88
CA TRP A 101 -15.88 -11.38 23.04
C TRP A 101 -16.12 -10.36 21.94
N PHE A 102 -17.33 -10.35 21.41
CA PHE A 102 -17.74 -9.48 20.31
C PHE A 102 -18.99 -8.71 20.71
N ASN A 103 -19.09 -7.46 20.25
CA ASN A 103 -20.27 -6.63 20.38
C ASN A 103 -20.50 -5.84 19.11
N LYS A 104 -21.72 -5.90 18.60
CA LYS A 104 -22.21 -5.05 17.53
C LYS A 104 -23.30 -4.14 18.09
N PRO A 105 -22.97 -2.89 18.46
CA PRO A 105 -23.94 -1.95 19.05
C PRO A 105 -25.12 -1.66 18.13
N ALA A 106 -26.24 -1.23 18.72
CA ALA A 106 -27.42 -0.77 17.98
C ALA A 106 -27.06 0.36 16.99
N GLY A 107 -27.64 0.33 15.79
CA GLY A 107 -27.41 1.33 14.74
C GLY A 107 -26.01 1.29 14.09
N THR A 108 -25.30 0.16 14.15
CA THR A 108 -23.99 0.02 13.52
C THR A 108 -24.11 -0.43 12.06
N ASP A 109 -23.77 0.47 11.13
CA ASP A 109 -23.86 0.23 9.68
C ASP A 109 -22.76 -0.69 9.10
N HIS A 110 -21.76 -1.08 9.89
CA HIS A 110 -20.67 -1.94 9.42
C HIS A 110 -21.11 -3.41 9.28
N ALA A 111 -21.04 -3.95 8.06
CA ALA A 111 -21.16 -5.40 7.81
C ALA A 111 -19.82 -6.12 8.05
N THR A 112 -19.87 -7.42 8.33
CA THR A 112 -18.69 -8.29 8.24
C THR A 112 -18.71 -8.91 6.85
N PRO A 113 -17.63 -8.80 6.06
CA PRO A 113 -17.63 -9.30 4.69
C PRO A 113 -17.59 -10.84 4.66
N PRO A 114 -17.91 -11.48 3.52
CA PRO A 114 -17.65 -12.90 3.33
C PRO A 114 -16.17 -13.25 3.52
N HIS A 115 -15.88 -14.18 4.42
CA HIS A 115 -14.52 -14.63 4.73
C HIS A 115 -14.49 -16.08 5.22
N GLN A 116 -13.28 -16.66 5.30
CA GLN A 116 -12.99 -17.97 5.89
C GLN A 116 -11.96 -17.80 7.00
N ASP A 117 -12.21 -18.34 8.19
CA ASP A 117 -11.29 -18.21 9.34
C ASP A 117 -9.94 -18.90 9.09
N ASN A 118 -9.94 -20.07 8.44
CA ASN A 118 -8.71 -20.83 8.19
C ASN A 118 -7.79 -20.16 7.15
N TYR A 119 -8.28 -19.16 6.41
CA TYR A 119 -7.41 -18.27 5.63
C TYR A 119 -6.42 -17.54 6.53
N TYR A 120 -6.87 -17.09 7.70
CA TYR A 120 -6.04 -16.41 8.68
C TYR A 120 -5.23 -17.40 9.54
N PHE A 121 -5.82 -18.56 9.88
CA PHE A 121 -5.15 -19.53 10.76
C PHE A 121 -4.11 -20.40 10.05
N CYS A 122 -4.21 -20.59 8.72
CA CYS A 122 -3.27 -21.36 7.91
C CYS A 122 -3.02 -22.78 8.47
N LEU A 123 -4.07 -23.50 8.85
CA LEU A 123 -3.95 -24.84 9.44
C LEU A 123 -4.14 -25.93 8.39
N THR A 124 -3.22 -26.90 8.39
CA THR A 124 -3.23 -28.08 7.52
C THR A 124 -3.04 -29.34 8.37
N PRO A 125 -3.94 -30.36 8.29
CA PRO A 125 -5.27 -30.29 7.66
C PRO A 125 -6.14 -29.19 8.32
N PRO A 126 -7.20 -28.69 7.66
CA PRO A 126 -8.02 -27.57 8.14
C PRO A 126 -8.96 -27.96 9.29
N GLN A 127 -8.48 -28.73 10.27
CA GLN A 127 -9.26 -29.17 11.43
C GLN A 127 -9.32 -28.06 12.49
N VAL A 128 -10.08 -27.03 12.16
CA VAL A 128 -10.35 -25.90 13.04
C VAL A 128 -11.82 -25.54 12.99
N LEU A 129 -12.38 -25.25 14.16
CA LEU A 129 -13.74 -24.76 14.29
C LEU A 129 -13.79 -23.53 15.16
N THR A 130 -14.77 -22.68 14.87
CA THR A 130 -15.13 -21.53 15.68
C THR A 130 -16.47 -21.81 16.32
N ALA A 131 -16.53 -21.73 17.65
CA ALA A 131 -17.74 -21.89 18.43
C ALA A 131 -18.20 -20.51 18.91
N TRP A 132 -19.32 -20.03 18.40
CA TRP A 132 -19.84 -18.68 18.60
C TRP A 132 -21.16 -18.71 19.39
N LEU A 133 -21.14 -18.24 20.63
CA LEU A 133 -22.25 -18.27 21.57
C LEU A 133 -22.98 -16.93 21.58
N ALA A 134 -24.28 -16.98 21.33
CA ALA A 134 -25.16 -15.81 21.39
C ALA A 134 -25.39 -15.37 22.84
N LEU A 135 -24.93 -14.17 23.21
CA LEU A 135 -25.24 -13.56 24.51
C LEU A 135 -26.53 -12.74 24.50
N ASP A 136 -27.02 -12.43 23.30
CA ASP A 136 -28.29 -11.74 22.99
C ASP A 136 -29.06 -12.57 21.95
N ASP A 137 -30.37 -12.34 21.78
CA ASP A 137 -31.10 -12.88 20.64
C ASP A 137 -30.57 -12.27 19.33
N VAL A 138 -30.30 -13.09 18.32
CA VAL A 138 -29.66 -12.69 17.05
C VAL A 138 -30.57 -13.02 15.87
N ASP A 139 -30.85 -12.00 15.06
CA ASP A 139 -31.60 -12.10 13.81
C ASP A 139 -31.11 -11.06 12.79
N SER A 140 -31.76 -10.97 11.64
CA SER A 140 -31.39 -10.05 10.56
C SER A 140 -31.49 -8.57 10.95
N GLU A 141 -32.24 -8.21 12.00
CA GLU A 141 -32.37 -6.81 12.43
C GLU A 141 -31.10 -6.35 13.17
N ASN A 142 -30.50 -7.18 14.03
CA ASN A 142 -29.33 -6.81 14.83
C ASN A 142 -27.98 -7.33 14.30
N GLY A 143 -27.94 -7.70 13.03
CA GLY A 143 -26.72 -8.10 12.33
C GLY A 143 -26.46 -9.61 12.36
N GLY A 144 -27.46 -10.36 11.92
CA GLY A 144 -27.45 -11.82 11.86
C GLY A 144 -26.29 -12.41 11.07
N LEU A 145 -25.91 -13.62 11.48
CA LEU A 145 -24.86 -14.41 10.82
C LEU A 145 -25.43 -15.14 9.62
N ILE A 146 -24.66 -15.18 8.53
CA ILE A 146 -25.02 -15.84 7.29
C ILE A 146 -23.86 -16.73 6.87
N TYR A 147 -24.15 -18.01 6.62
CA TYR A 147 -23.18 -19.02 6.22
C TYR A 147 -23.49 -19.53 4.82
N VAL A 148 -22.47 -19.80 4.01
CA VAL A 148 -22.63 -20.43 2.70
C VAL A 148 -22.54 -21.94 2.88
N GLN A 149 -23.67 -22.62 2.73
CA GLN A 149 -23.82 -24.05 2.99
C GLN A 149 -22.86 -24.90 2.13
N GLY A 150 -22.03 -25.72 2.79
CA GLY A 150 -21.12 -26.67 2.16
C GLY A 150 -19.87 -26.04 1.52
N SER A 151 -19.62 -24.75 1.76
CA SER A 151 -18.48 -24.03 1.18
C SER A 151 -17.11 -24.54 1.66
N HIS A 152 -17.02 -25.09 2.87
CA HIS A 152 -15.80 -25.70 3.42
C HIS A 152 -15.24 -26.85 2.57
N LYS A 153 -16.08 -27.53 1.80
CA LYS A 153 -15.66 -28.63 0.90
C LYS A 153 -14.87 -28.14 -0.32
N ARG A 154 -14.85 -26.83 -0.56
CA ARG A 154 -14.19 -26.21 -1.72
C ARG A 154 -12.81 -25.67 -1.38
N GLY A 155 -12.36 -25.84 -0.13
CA GLY A 155 -11.11 -25.27 0.36
C GLY A 155 -11.16 -23.74 0.50
N ILE A 156 -9.99 -23.15 0.74
CA ILE A 156 -9.81 -21.70 0.81
C ILE A 156 -9.98 -21.06 -0.57
N ARG A 157 -10.80 -20.01 -0.65
CA ARG A 157 -11.03 -19.18 -1.84
C ARG A 157 -10.03 -18.00 -1.89
N PRO A 158 -9.83 -17.38 -3.07
CA PRO A 158 -9.03 -16.17 -3.19
C PRO A 158 -9.57 -15.06 -2.28
N HIS A 159 -8.73 -14.57 -1.37
CA HIS A 159 -9.03 -13.39 -0.57
C HIS A 159 -8.31 -12.17 -1.16
N GLY A 160 -8.95 -11.00 -1.07
CA GLY A 160 -8.39 -9.72 -1.47
C GLY A 160 -8.73 -8.63 -0.46
N LEU A 161 -8.11 -7.46 -0.62
CA LEU A 161 -8.29 -6.33 0.29
C LEU A 161 -9.77 -5.95 0.42
N SER A 162 -10.24 -5.90 1.66
CA SER A 162 -11.60 -5.47 1.99
C SER A 162 -11.62 -3.96 2.29
N ALA A 163 -12.58 -3.25 1.73
CA ALA A 163 -12.85 -1.84 2.06
C ALA A 163 -13.55 -1.66 3.41
N MET A 164 -13.87 -2.74 4.13
CA MET A 164 -14.62 -2.70 5.38
C MET A 164 -13.71 -2.54 6.60
N VAL A 165 -13.97 -1.50 7.38
CA VAL A 165 -13.20 -1.13 8.57
C VAL A 165 -13.21 -2.27 9.60
N GLY A 166 -12.02 -2.82 9.88
CA GLY A 166 -11.83 -3.91 10.84
C GLY A 166 -11.66 -5.31 10.23
N PHE A 167 -11.79 -5.46 8.91
CA PHE A 167 -11.50 -6.70 8.18
C PHE A 167 -10.56 -6.38 7.02
N SER A 168 -9.31 -6.84 7.11
CA SER A 168 -8.28 -6.55 6.10
C SER A 168 -8.48 -7.33 4.81
N GLN A 169 -9.12 -8.51 4.87
CA GLN A 169 -9.29 -9.41 3.73
C GLN A 169 -10.73 -9.95 3.65
N ALA A 170 -11.24 -10.11 2.43
CA ALA A 170 -12.53 -10.72 2.11
C ALA A 170 -12.41 -11.56 0.84
N ILE A 171 -13.36 -12.46 0.60
CA ILE A 171 -13.37 -13.29 -0.62
C ILE A 171 -13.55 -12.40 -1.85
N ALA A 172 -12.53 -12.39 -2.72
CA ALA A 172 -12.44 -11.44 -3.84
C ALA A 172 -13.41 -11.75 -4.98
N ASP A 173 -13.82 -13.02 -5.09
CA ASP A 173 -14.68 -13.54 -6.14
C ASP A 173 -16.05 -13.99 -5.60
N TYR A 174 -16.47 -13.43 -4.46
CA TYR A 174 -17.80 -13.70 -3.89
C TYR A 174 -18.90 -13.17 -4.81
N GLY A 175 -19.90 -14.00 -5.12
CA GLY A 175 -20.91 -13.62 -6.10
C GLY A 175 -22.25 -14.36 -5.99
N PRO A 176 -23.11 -14.24 -7.02
CA PRO A 176 -24.50 -14.72 -6.99
C PRO A 176 -24.66 -16.23 -6.73
N ASP A 177 -23.66 -17.04 -7.06
CA ASP A 177 -23.69 -18.49 -6.80
C ASP A 177 -23.52 -18.80 -5.31
N ASP A 178 -22.72 -18.00 -4.60
CA ASP A 178 -22.55 -18.10 -3.16
C ASP A 178 -23.82 -17.57 -2.44
N GLU A 179 -24.40 -16.46 -2.93
CA GLU A 179 -25.64 -15.87 -2.41
C GLU A 179 -26.82 -16.86 -2.42
N GLN A 180 -26.92 -17.73 -3.43
CA GLN A 180 -27.97 -18.77 -3.49
C GLN A 180 -27.82 -19.86 -2.40
N LEU A 181 -26.59 -20.05 -1.91
CA LEU A 181 -26.24 -21.03 -0.89
C LEU A 181 -26.19 -20.43 0.51
N GLU A 182 -26.44 -19.13 0.65
CA GLU A 182 -26.54 -18.45 1.93
C GLU A 182 -27.66 -19.03 2.80
N ARG A 183 -27.34 -19.23 4.07
CA ARG A 183 -28.24 -19.67 5.13
C ARG A 183 -28.11 -18.70 6.29
N PRO A 184 -29.05 -17.75 6.44
CA PRO A 184 -29.13 -16.92 7.62
C PRO A 184 -29.43 -17.77 8.86
N VAL A 185 -28.73 -17.51 9.94
CA VAL A 185 -28.89 -18.21 11.22
C VAL A 185 -29.57 -17.28 12.22
N ARG A 186 -30.64 -17.77 12.83
CA ARG A 186 -31.29 -17.13 13.98
C ARG A 186 -30.87 -17.86 15.24
N LEU A 187 -30.47 -17.12 16.26
CA LEU A 187 -30.01 -17.67 17.54
C LEU A 187 -30.79 -17.00 18.64
N ASN A 188 -31.33 -17.80 19.57
CA ASN A 188 -31.77 -17.27 20.84
C ASN A 188 -30.56 -17.09 21.74
N ARG A 189 -30.69 -16.22 22.73
CA ARG A 189 -29.71 -16.10 23.81
C ARG A 189 -29.42 -17.48 24.42
N GLY A 190 -28.14 -17.84 24.49
CA GLY A 190 -27.65 -19.15 24.97
C GLY A 190 -27.48 -20.22 23.89
N ASP A 191 -27.92 -19.97 22.66
CA ASP A 191 -27.65 -20.86 21.52
C ASP A 191 -26.19 -20.71 21.05
N LEU A 192 -25.59 -21.83 20.60
CA LEU A 192 -24.25 -21.87 20.05
C LEU A 192 -24.31 -22.20 18.56
N VAL A 193 -23.67 -21.39 17.71
CA VAL A 193 -23.37 -21.80 16.33
C VAL A 193 -21.91 -22.22 16.25
N VAL A 194 -21.66 -23.33 15.56
CA VAL A 194 -20.32 -23.88 15.35
C VAL A 194 -20.08 -23.97 13.86
N HIS A 195 -18.95 -23.47 13.37
CA HIS A 195 -18.59 -23.55 11.96
C HIS A 195 -17.14 -23.99 11.74
N HIS A 196 -16.91 -24.67 10.62
CA HIS A 196 -15.59 -25.07 10.13
C HIS A 196 -14.82 -23.85 9.66
N GLY A 197 -13.50 -23.79 9.90
CA GLY A 197 -12.71 -22.60 9.55
C GLY A 197 -12.67 -22.28 8.06
N GLU A 198 -12.94 -23.25 7.20
CA GLU A 198 -13.11 -23.03 5.75
C GLU A 198 -14.54 -22.72 5.31
N THR A 199 -15.50 -22.62 6.23
CA THR A 199 -16.87 -22.22 5.86
C THR A 199 -16.91 -20.72 5.60
N ILE A 200 -17.35 -20.35 4.40
CA ILE A 200 -17.58 -18.95 4.06
C ILE A 200 -18.75 -18.42 4.88
N HIS A 201 -18.52 -17.31 5.59
CA HIS A 201 -19.55 -16.68 6.40
C HIS A 201 -19.37 -15.16 6.46
N ARG A 202 -20.47 -14.48 6.78
CA ARG A 202 -20.58 -13.02 6.86
C ARG A 202 -21.60 -12.60 7.92
N ALA A 203 -21.64 -11.31 8.24
CA ALA A 203 -22.65 -10.77 9.15
C ALA A 203 -23.24 -9.46 8.62
N GLU A 204 -24.56 -9.33 8.71
CA GLU A 204 -25.27 -8.11 8.28
C GLU A 204 -24.99 -6.92 9.22
N PRO A 205 -25.18 -5.66 8.79
CA PRO A 205 -25.19 -4.50 9.69
C PRO A 205 -26.21 -4.65 10.82
N ASN A 206 -25.97 -4.01 11.97
CA ASN A 206 -26.96 -3.94 13.04
C ASN A 206 -27.86 -2.73 12.81
N ARG A 207 -29.03 -2.97 12.24
CA ARG A 207 -30.04 -1.96 11.92
C ARG A 207 -31.02 -1.73 13.07
N SER A 208 -30.92 -2.49 14.15
CA SER A 208 -31.80 -2.33 15.30
C SER A 208 -31.51 -0.99 15.99
N PRO A 209 -32.55 -0.22 16.35
CA PRO A 209 -32.37 1.05 17.07
C PRO A 209 -32.02 0.85 18.55
N THR A 210 -32.20 -0.36 19.09
CA THR A 210 -32.10 -0.61 20.54
C THR A 210 -31.36 -1.88 20.92
N ARG A 211 -31.29 -2.89 20.04
CA ARG A 211 -30.69 -4.18 20.37
C ARG A 211 -29.21 -4.22 19.99
N HIS A 212 -28.39 -4.64 20.95
CA HIS A 212 -27.02 -5.07 20.68
C HIS A 212 -27.02 -6.48 20.08
N ARG A 213 -25.87 -6.87 19.52
CA ARG A 213 -25.55 -8.28 19.21
C ARG A 213 -24.20 -8.62 19.83
N ARG A 214 -24.24 -9.10 21.08
CA ARG A 214 -23.06 -9.57 21.82
C ARG A 214 -22.89 -11.06 21.69
N ALA A 215 -21.64 -11.50 21.70
CA ALA A 215 -21.29 -12.89 21.65
C ALA A 215 -19.98 -13.20 22.34
N PHE A 216 -19.86 -14.45 22.77
CA PHE A 216 -18.64 -15.03 23.26
C PHE A 216 -18.19 -16.10 22.27
N ALA A 217 -16.93 -16.12 21.89
CA ALA A 217 -16.43 -17.10 20.93
C ALA A 217 -15.16 -17.78 21.41
N MET A 218 -14.96 -19.01 20.97
CA MET A 218 -13.72 -19.75 21.14
C MET A 218 -13.39 -20.50 19.86
N VAL A 219 -12.12 -20.46 19.49
CA VAL A 219 -11.58 -21.20 18.34
C VAL A 219 -10.88 -22.44 18.86
N PHE A 220 -11.20 -23.59 18.27
CA PHE A 220 -10.60 -24.88 18.61
C PHE A 220 -9.88 -25.47 17.40
N LYS A 221 -8.65 -25.94 17.58
CA LYS A 221 -7.89 -26.67 16.56
C LYS A 221 -7.59 -28.10 17.00
N GLY A 222 -7.58 -29.03 16.05
CA GLY A 222 -7.15 -30.41 16.28
C GLY A 222 -5.66 -30.50 16.59
N GLU A 223 -5.25 -31.44 17.43
CA GLU A 223 -3.84 -31.68 17.77
C GLU A 223 -3.00 -32.11 16.57
N LYS A 224 -3.63 -32.77 15.58
CA LYS A 224 -2.99 -33.13 14.30
C LYS A 224 -2.85 -31.95 13.36
N CYS A 225 -3.51 -30.82 13.60
CA CYS A 225 -3.23 -29.60 12.86
C CYS A 225 -1.75 -29.26 13.04
N ARG A 226 -1.07 -29.11 11.92
CA ARG A 226 0.16 -28.36 11.89
C ARG A 226 -0.21 -27.00 11.33
N ARG A 227 0.33 -25.95 11.96
CA ARG A 227 0.44 -24.70 11.24
C ARG A 227 1.27 -25.04 10.00
N ASP A 228 0.75 -24.72 8.83
CA ASP A 228 1.47 -24.98 7.61
C ASP A 228 2.79 -24.18 7.65
N GLU A 229 3.89 -24.84 7.98
CA GLU A 229 5.22 -24.23 7.98
C GLU A 229 5.72 -23.99 6.53
N ALA A 230 5.07 -24.53 5.49
CA ALA A 230 5.33 -24.08 4.11
C ALA A 230 4.64 -22.73 3.85
N ALA A 231 3.55 -22.43 4.55
CA ALA A 231 3.00 -21.08 4.68
C ALA A 231 3.89 -20.18 5.58
N PHE A 232 5.02 -20.65 6.11
CA PHE A 232 6.02 -19.84 6.79
C PHE A 232 7.15 -19.37 5.84
N ASP A 233 7.35 -20.02 4.70
CA ASP A 233 8.36 -19.67 3.68
C ASP A 233 7.85 -18.73 2.58
N ARG A 234 6.75 -18.02 2.84
CA ARG A 234 5.91 -17.33 1.84
C ARG A 234 6.57 -16.25 0.98
N TYR A 235 7.75 -15.73 1.33
CA TYR A 235 8.44 -14.79 0.42
C TYR A 235 9.02 -15.48 -0.82
N GLN A 236 9.36 -16.77 -0.74
CA GLN A 236 9.76 -17.58 -1.92
C GLN A 236 8.54 -17.95 -2.77
N GLN A 237 7.41 -18.25 -2.13
CA GLN A 237 6.14 -18.50 -2.80
C GLN A 237 5.64 -17.25 -3.54
N ALA A 238 5.75 -16.05 -2.95
CA ALA A 238 5.32 -14.81 -3.58
C ALA A 238 6.03 -14.53 -4.92
N LEU A 239 7.27 -15.00 -5.10
CA LEU A 239 7.97 -14.94 -6.39
C LEU A 239 7.40 -15.94 -7.40
N ALA A 240 7.06 -17.16 -6.98
CA ALA A 240 6.42 -18.16 -7.81
C ALA A 240 4.98 -17.74 -8.23
N GLU A 241 4.22 -17.15 -7.31
CA GLU A 241 2.90 -16.55 -7.55
C GLU A 241 2.97 -15.35 -8.50
N ALA A 242 4.04 -14.56 -8.41
CA ALA A 242 4.35 -13.49 -9.36
C ALA A 242 4.83 -14.00 -10.74
N GLY A 243 4.86 -15.32 -10.96
CA GLY A 243 5.16 -15.96 -12.24
C GLY A 243 6.64 -16.27 -12.49
N ALA A 244 7.50 -16.22 -11.46
CA ALA A 244 8.90 -16.58 -11.61
C ALA A 244 9.11 -18.10 -11.72
N THR A 245 10.07 -18.53 -12.54
CA THR A 245 10.70 -19.86 -12.39
C THR A 245 11.56 -19.84 -11.14
N LEU A 246 11.09 -20.48 -10.07
CA LEU A 246 11.71 -20.42 -8.75
C LEU A 246 12.71 -21.55 -8.57
N VAL A 247 13.92 -21.21 -8.14
CA VAL A 247 14.92 -22.19 -7.67
C VAL A 247 15.12 -21.97 -6.17
N THR A 248 14.68 -22.93 -5.36
CA THR A 248 14.99 -22.94 -3.92
C THR A 248 16.22 -23.80 -3.66
N ALA A 249 17.13 -23.31 -2.82
CA ALA A 249 18.38 -24.00 -2.53
C ALA A 249 18.81 -23.80 -1.08
N SER A 250 19.28 -24.87 -0.45
CA SER A 250 19.75 -24.91 0.94
C SER A 250 20.53 -26.20 1.19
N ARG A 251 21.02 -26.40 2.42
CA ARG A 251 21.69 -27.65 2.83
C ARG A 251 20.79 -28.88 2.78
N SER A 252 19.46 -28.69 2.84
CA SER A 252 18.47 -29.76 2.96
C SER A 252 17.74 -29.96 1.63
N MET A 253 18.20 -30.91 0.82
CA MET A 253 17.53 -31.25 -0.45
C MET A 253 16.08 -31.70 -0.23
N GLU A 254 15.84 -32.45 0.84
CA GLU A 254 14.51 -32.95 1.19
C GLU A 254 13.49 -31.81 1.40
N ARG A 255 13.82 -30.83 2.25
CA ARG A 255 12.94 -29.67 2.49
C ARG A 255 12.76 -28.80 1.25
N ASN A 256 13.82 -28.61 0.48
CA ASN A 256 13.75 -27.85 -0.77
C ASN A 256 12.80 -28.54 -1.76
N GLU A 257 12.87 -29.87 -1.86
CA GLU A 257 12.02 -30.65 -2.76
C GLU A 257 10.58 -30.72 -2.27
N GLU A 258 10.34 -30.84 -0.97
CA GLU A 258 9.00 -30.76 -0.37
C GLU A 258 8.35 -29.41 -0.70
N PHE A 259 9.06 -28.30 -0.48
CA PHE A 259 8.58 -26.96 -0.80
C PHE A 259 8.32 -26.78 -2.30
N ALA A 260 9.27 -27.15 -3.15
CA ALA A 260 9.12 -27.04 -4.60
C ALA A 260 8.00 -27.94 -5.15
N ALA A 261 7.80 -29.13 -4.57
CA ALA A 261 6.69 -30.02 -4.92
C ALA A 261 5.33 -29.41 -4.56
N GLY A 262 5.23 -28.75 -3.40
CA GLY A 262 4.05 -27.98 -3.01
C GLY A 262 3.68 -26.93 -4.06
N LEU A 263 4.64 -26.08 -4.45
CA LEU A 263 4.41 -25.05 -5.47
C LEU A 263 4.06 -25.62 -6.85
N ARG A 264 4.70 -26.72 -7.26
CA ARG A 264 4.35 -27.41 -8.52
C ARG A 264 2.94 -27.99 -8.49
N SER A 265 2.47 -28.48 -7.33
CA SER A 265 1.09 -28.97 -7.18
C SER A 265 0.05 -27.86 -7.35
N GLN A 266 0.44 -26.61 -7.10
CA GLN A 266 -0.36 -25.39 -7.29
C GLN A 266 -0.22 -24.80 -8.71
N GLY A 267 0.58 -25.42 -9.58
CA GLY A 267 0.77 -25.01 -10.98
C GLY A 267 1.93 -24.04 -11.22
N HIS A 268 2.78 -23.78 -10.22
CA HIS A 268 3.96 -22.93 -10.38
C HIS A 268 5.19 -23.69 -10.89
N ASP A 269 6.12 -22.97 -11.52
CA ASP A 269 7.38 -23.51 -12.00
C ASP A 269 8.46 -23.40 -10.91
N ALA A 270 8.64 -24.48 -10.13
CA ALA A 270 9.55 -24.51 -8.98
C ALA A 270 10.52 -25.70 -9.00
N HIS A 271 11.77 -25.45 -8.64
CA HIS A 271 12.86 -26.43 -8.64
C HIS A 271 13.62 -26.39 -7.33
N ALA A 272 14.05 -27.57 -6.86
CA ALA A 272 14.90 -27.73 -5.69
C ALA A 272 16.33 -28.03 -6.10
N LEU A 273 17.29 -27.37 -5.48
CA LEU A 273 18.71 -27.68 -5.55
C LEU A 273 19.30 -27.77 -4.13
N GLN A 274 20.46 -28.40 -4.00
CA GLN A 274 21.18 -28.48 -2.72
C GLN A 274 22.47 -27.68 -2.82
N PHE A 275 22.79 -26.92 -1.77
CA PHE A 275 24.12 -26.35 -1.58
C PHE A 275 24.41 -26.08 -0.11
N ASP A 276 25.69 -25.93 0.22
CA ASP A 276 26.12 -25.43 1.53
C ASP A 276 26.79 -24.07 1.37
N LEU A 277 26.34 -23.08 2.15
CA LEU A 277 26.90 -21.73 2.15
C LEU A 277 28.32 -21.70 2.73
N GLU A 278 28.68 -22.68 3.54
CA GLU A 278 30.02 -22.81 4.14
C GLU A 278 31.02 -23.54 3.22
N ASP A 279 30.57 -24.16 2.14
CA ASP A 279 31.40 -24.83 1.12
C ASP A 279 31.43 -24.01 -0.18
N LEU A 280 32.53 -23.30 -0.43
CA LEU A 280 32.69 -22.48 -1.64
C LEU A 280 32.60 -23.32 -2.92
N ASP A 281 33.08 -24.57 -2.91
CA ASP A 281 32.96 -25.44 -4.08
C ASP A 281 31.49 -25.85 -4.30
N SER A 282 30.68 -25.91 -3.24
CA SER A 282 29.24 -26.14 -3.35
C SER A 282 28.51 -24.96 -3.98
N ILE A 283 28.95 -23.73 -3.72
CA ILE A 283 28.40 -22.52 -4.33
C ILE A 283 28.73 -22.49 -5.83
N ASP A 284 29.95 -22.84 -6.21
CA ASP A 284 30.37 -22.93 -7.61
C ASP A 284 29.58 -23.99 -8.40
N ARG A 285 29.30 -25.14 -7.76
CA ARG A 285 28.43 -26.18 -8.33
C ARG A 285 26.98 -25.70 -8.49
N LEU A 286 26.43 -25.00 -7.49
CA LEU A 286 25.08 -24.43 -7.56
C LEU A 286 24.97 -23.45 -8.74
N HIS A 287 25.94 -22.53 -8.85
CA HIS A 287 26.03 -21.57 -9.94
C HIS A 287 26.04 -22.28 -11.31
N SER A 288 26.94 -23.25 -11.49
CA SER A 288 27.03 -24.02 -12.74
C SER A 288 25.71 -24.70 -13.10
N LEU A 289 25.05 -25.36 -12.13
CA LEU A 289 23.77 -26.03 -12.34
C LEU A 289 22.65 -25.06 -12.76
N VAL A 290 22.59 -23.88 -12.13
CA VAL A 290 21.57 -22.86 -12.46
C VAL A 290 21.79 -22.33 -13.88
N ILE A 291 23.01 -21.96 -14.23
CA ILE A 291 23.31 -21.40 -15.56
C ILE A 291 23.19 -22.46 -16.67
N GLU A 292 23.67 -23.70 -16.45
CA GLU A 292 23.52 -24.78 -17.43
C GLU A 292 22.05 -25.14 -17.70
N ARG A 293 21.21 -25.11 -16.64
CA ARG A 293 19.81 -25.54 -16.73
C ARG A 293 18.88 -24.44 -17.24
N PHE A 294 19.09 -23.20 -16.82
CA PHE A 294 18.15 -22.09 -17.07
C PHE A 294 18.73 -21.01 -17.99
N GLY A 295 20.04 -21.00 -18.23
CA GLY A 295 20.73 -20.08 -19.13
C GLY A 295 20.88 -18.64 -18.62
N ARG A 296 20.18 -18.25 -17.55
CA ARG A 296 20.21 -16.92 -16.95
C ARG A 296 19.77 -16.96 -15.49
N LEU A 297 20.05 -15.89 -14.74
CA LEU A 297 19.45 -15.63 -13.42
C LEU A 297 19.03 -14.16 -13.31
N ASP A 298 17.73 -13.90 -13.15
CA ASP A 298 17.20 -12.54 -13.08
C ASP A 298 17.19 -11.97 -11.66
N VAL A 299 16.96 -12.81 -10.66
CA VAL A 299 16.83 -12.43 -9.26
C VAL A 299 17.60 -13.40 -8.37
N LEU A 300 18.47 -12.87 -7.51
CA LEU A 300 19.17 -13.61 -6.46
C LEU A 300 18.68 -13.12 -5.10
N VAL A 301 18.06 -14.00 -4.31
CA VAL A 301 17.66 -13.70 -2.93
C VAL A 301 18.56 -14.46 -1.95
N ASN A 302 19.38 -13.74 -1.21
CA ASN A 302 20.25 -14.32 -0.19
C ASN A 302 19.58 -14.24 1.19
N SER A 303 19.02 -15.38 1.64
CA SER A 303 18.40 -15.52 2.96
C SER A 303 19.07 -16.57 3.86
N ALA A 304 20.09 -17.28 3.37
CA ALA A 304 20.80 -18.29 4.15
C ALA A 304 21.70 -17.64 5.22
N LEU A 305 21.84 -18.32 6.36
CA LEU A 305 22.71 -17.93 7.47
C LEU A 305 23.31 -19.19 8.12
N ALA A 306 24.61 -19.15 8.44
CA ALA A 306 25.30 -20.15 9.24
C ALA A 306 24.96 -19.97 10.74
N ARG A 307 23.69 -20.27 11.09
CA ARG A 307 23.13 -20.10 12.45
C ARG A 307 24.00 -20.71 13.57
N ASP A 308 24.68 -21.82 13.30
CA ASP A 308 25.52 -22.52 14.27
C ASP A 308 26.77 -21.73 14.70
N GLY A 309 27.17 -20.72 13.90
CA GLY A 309 28.32 -19.84 14.15
C GLY A 309 28.04 -18.62 15.03
N HIS A 310 26.78 -18.36 15.40
CA HIS A 310 26.40 -17.23 16.23
C HIS A 310 26.02 -17.68 17.64
N LYS A 311 27.02 -17.81 18.53
CA LYS A 311 26.81 -18.27 19.92
C LYS A 311 27.45 -17.33 20.94
N GLY A 312 26.77 -17.23 22.09
CA GLY A 312 27.27 -16.58 23.29
C GLY A 312 27.37 -15.06 23.23
N GLY A 313 27.66 -14.47 24.39
CA GLY A 313 27.88 -13.03 24.53
C GLY A 313 29.30 -12.63 24.12
N LEU A 314 29.66 -11.38 24.39
CA LEU A 314 30.99 -10.87 24.05
C LEU A 314 32.12 -11.69 24.72
N GLN A 315 31.88 -12.20 25.92
CA GLN A 315 32.83 -13.03 26.67
C GLN A 315 33.10 -14.40 26.04
N ASP A 316 32.19 -14.89 25.19
CA ASP A 316 32.25 -16.21 24.56
C ASP A 316 32.88 -16.17 23.16
N GLN A 317 33.35 -14.98 22.71
CA GLN A 317 33.86 -14.78 21.36
C GLN A 317 35.33 -15.20 21.24
N THR A 318 35.57 -16.26 20.48
CA THR A 318 36.92 -16.75 20.15
C THR A 318 37.25 -16.57 18.66
N PRO A 319 38.53 -16.55 18.25
CA PRO A 319 38.91 -16.51 16.84
C PRO A 319 38.23 -17.59 16.00
N GLU A 320 38.00 -18.78 16.55
CA GLU A 320 37.35 -19.90 15.87
C GLU A 320 35.87 -19.63 15.61
N VAL A 321 35.16 -19.00 16.57
CA VAL A 321 33.76 -18.57 16.40
C VAL A 321 33.65 -17.53 15.28
N TRP A 322 34.58 -16.56 15.26
CA TRP A 322 34.65 -15.56 14.19
C TRP A 322 35.00 -16.16 12.84
N GLN A 323 35.91 -17.13 12.80
CA GLN A 323 36.30 -17.82 11.57
C GLN A 323 35.14 -18.63 10.99
N HIS A 324 34.45 -19.42 11.82
CA HIS A 324 33.32 -20.23 11.38
C HIS A 324 32.16 -19.37 10.85
N CYS A 325 31.77 -18.32 11.59
CA CYS A 325 30.78 -17.35 11.14
C CYS A 325 31.21 -16.62 9.85
N GLY A 326 32.49 -16.24 9.76
CA GLY A 326 33.05 -15.58 8.57
C GLY A 326 33.06 -16.46 7.32
N THR A 327 33.26 -17.78 7.46
CA THR A 327 33.25 -18.71 6.32
C THR A 327 31.88 -18.74 5.64
N GLY A 328 30.79 -18.94 6.39
CA GLY A 328 29.45 -18.99 5.81
C GLY A 328 28.92 -17.60 5.42
N ASP A 329 28.80 -16.71 6.40
CA ASP A 329 27.97 -15.52 6.21
C ASP A 329 28.68 -14.35 5.51
N LEU A 330 30.02 -14.39 5.45
CA LEU A 330 30.81 -13.43 4.69
C LEU A 330 31.38 -14.07 3.43
N ALA A 331 32.24 -15.09 3.54
CA ALA A 331 32.89 -15.67 2.37
C ALA A 331 31.88 -16.34 1.41
N GLY A 332 30.90 -17.08 1.94
CA GLY A 332 29.81 -17.65 1.16
C GLY A 332 28.96 -16.59 0.45
N LEU A 333 28.49 -15.57 1.19
CA LEU A 333 27.73 -14.44 0.62
C LEU A 333 28.50 -13.70 -0.48
N LEU A 334 29.78 -13.40 -0.23
CA LEU A 334 30.65 -12.74 -1.19
C LEU A 334 30.79 -13.60 -2.46
N ARG A 335 31.02 -14.90 -2.31
CA ARG A 335 31.22 -15.81 -3.45
C ARG A 335 29.97 -15.95 -4.30
N ILE A 336 28.81 -16.18 -3.68
CA ILE A 336 27.55 -16.35 -4.42
C ILE A 336 27.17 -15.06 -5.17
N CYS A 337 27.34 -13.90 -4.53
CA CYS A 337 27.12 -12.61 -5.19
C CYS A 337 28.13 -12.38 -6.32
N GLN A 338 29.41 -12.68 -6.10
CA GLN A 338 30.47 -12.49 -7.11
C GLN A 338 30.19 -13.27 -8.40
N LEU A 339 29.69 -14.51 -8.29
CA LEU A 339 29.37 -15.34 -9.46
C LEU A 339 28.16 -14.77 -10.21
N PHE A 340 27.02 -14.66 -9.53
CA PHE A 340 25.78 -14.27 -10.20
C PHE A 340 25.73 -12.79 -10.62
N VAL A 341 26.44 -11.89 -9.93
CA VAL A 341 26.51 -10.48 -10.36
C VAL A 341 27.24 -10.34 -11.70
N ALA A 342 28.22 -11.21 -11.97
CA ALA A 342 28.92 -11.22 -13.24
C ALA A 342 28.00 -11.66 -14.38
N ASP A 343 27.24 -12.75 -14.20
CA ASP A 343 26.26 -13.20 -15.19
C ASP A 343 25.16 -12.15 -15.41
N MET A 344 24.63 -11.57 -14.32
CA MET A 344 23.63 -10.51 -14.37
C MET A 344 24.12 -9.27 -15.13
N ALA A 345 25.40 -8.93 -14.99
CA ALA A 345 26.00 -7.83 -15.75
C ALA A 345 26.15 -8.17 -17.24
N GLU A 346 26.59 -9.39 -17.57
CA GLU A 346 26.73 -9.86 -18.95
C GLU A 346 25.39 -9.96 -19.69
N GLN A 347 24.32 -10.38 -19.01
CA GLN A 347 22.97 -10.46 -19.58
C GLN A 347 22.25 -9.10 -19.67
N GLY A 348 22.84 -8.02 -19.13
CA GLY A 348 22.32 -6.65 -19.21
C GLY A 348 21.41 -6.21 -18.05
N GLY A 349 21.36 -6.97 -16.95
CA GLY A 349 20.72 -6.56 -15.70
C GLY A 349 20.23 -7.73 -14.84
N GLY A 350 19.86 -7.41 -13.60
CA GLY A 350 19.37 -8.38 -12.62
C GLY A 350 19.10 -7.72 -11.26
N SER A 351 18.62 -8.49 -10.28
CA SER A 351 18.33 -7.99 -8.94
C SER A 351 18.92 -8.91 -7.86
N ILE A 352 19.79 -8.36 -7.02
CA ILE A 352 20.34 -9.02 -5.83
C ILE A 352 19.60 -8.47 -4.61
N ILE A 353 19.02 -9.34 -3.81
CA ILE A 353 18.28 -9.01 -2.59
C ILE A 353 18.95 -9.75 -1.44
N ASN A 354 19.58 -9.01 -0.52
CA ASN A 354 20.22 -9.57 0.66
C ASN A 354 19.32 -9.38 1.89
N ILE A 355 19.08 -10.44 2.66
CA ILE A 355 18.29 -10.38 3.90
C ILE A 355 19.23 -10.17 5.10
N SER A 356 19.34 -8.92 5.52
CA SER A 356 20.13 -8.51 6.67
C SER A 356 19.28 -8.52 7.96
N SER A 357 19.43 -7.51 8.83
CA SER A 357 18.73 -7.37 10.10
C SER A 357 18.80 -5.92 10.56
N ILE A 358 17.82 -5.50 11.37
CA ILE A 358 17.82 -4.22 12.10
C ILE A 358 19.13 -4.01 12.88
N TYR A 359 19.74 -5.08 13.41
CA TYR A 359 21.02 -5.00 14.11
C TYR A 359 22.25 -4.82 13.22
N GLY A 360 22.09 -4.87 11.90
CA GLY A 360 23.09 -4.35 10.97
C GLY A 360 23.08 -2.82 10.86
N VAL A 361 22.03 -2.16 11.37
CA VAL A 361 21.81 -0.71 11.28
C VAL A 361 21.88 -0.04 12.65
N VAL A 362 21.24 -0.61 13.67
CA VAL A 362 21.16 -0.04 15.02
C VAL A 362 21.90 -0.92 16.02
N ALA A 363 22.37 -0.31 17.11
CA ALA A 363 23.01 -1.04 18.20
C ALA A 363 22.01 -1.94 18.94
N ASN A 364 22.53 -2.98 19.59
CA ASN A 364 21.72 -3.82 20.45
C ASN A 364 21.21 -3.02 21.67
N ASP A 365 19.93 -3.16 21.99
CA ASP A 365 19.34 -2.62 23.21
C ASP A 365 19.27 -3.73 24.27
N PRO A 366 20.12 -3.74 25.31
CA PRO A 366 20.12 -4.80 26.31
C PRO A 366 18.81 -4.84 27.12
N THR A 367 18.06 -3.74 27.17
CA THR A 367 16.87 -3.61 28.01
C THR A 367 15.66 -4.39 27.47
N ILE A 368 15.72 -4.95 26.27
CA ILE A 368 14.69 -5.86 25.73
C ILE A 368 14.92 -7.32 26.10
N TYR A 369 16.10 -7.65 26.63
CA TYR A 369 16.49 -9.00 27.02
C TYR A 369 16.34 -9.20 28.54
N GLU A 370 15.93 -8.16 29.28
CA GLU A 370 15.81 -8.21 30.73
C GLU A 370 14.76 -9.25 31.17
N GLY A 371 15.16 -10.15 32.07
CA GLY A 371 14.32 -11.26 32.49
C GLY A 371 14.29 -12.44 31.51
N THR A 372 15.29 -12.55 30.64
CA THR A 372 15.51 -13.73 29.77
C THR A 372 16.98 -14.18 29.80
N ASP A 373 17.23 -15.43 29.42
CA ASP A 373 18.59 -15.96 29.21
C ASP A 373 19.08 -15.71 27.76
N MET A 374 18.35 -14.90 26.98
CA MET A 374 18.70 -14.62 25.60
C MET A 374 19.91 -13.69 25.53
N VAL A 375 20.84 -14.02 24.64
CA VAL A 375 22.05 -13.22 24.41
C VAL A 375 22.21 -12.99 22.91
N GLN A 376 22.37 -11.72 22.53
CA GLN A 376 22.60 -11.34 21.14
C GLN A 376 24.11 -11.43 20.80
N PRO A 377 24.53 -12.31 19.88
CA PRO A 377 25.94 -12.48 19.56
C PRO A 377 26.50 -11.28 18.76
N PRO A 378 27.69 -10.77 19.09
CA PRO A 378 28.30 -9.64 18.36
C PRO A 378 28.69 -9.99 16.92
N THR A 379 28.98 -11.27 16.63
CA THR A 379 29.26 -11.75 15.26
C THR A 379 28.08 -11.51 14.32
N TYR A 380 26.84 -11.71 14.79
CA TYR A 380 25.64 -11.49 14.00
C TYR A 380 25.52 -10.03 13.55
N ASN A 381 25.68 -9.10 14.49
CA ASN A 381 25.59 -7.66 14.21
C ASN A 381 26.68 -7.25 13.20
N PHE A 382 27.91 -7.75 13.39
CA PHE A 382 29.03 -7.46 12.51
C PHE A 382 28.79 -7.94 11.08
N VAL A 383 28.37 -9.20 10.92
CA VAL A 383 28.07 -9.81 9.62
C VAL A 383 26.93 -9.09 8.92
N LYS A 384 25.83 -8.82 9.63
CA LYS A 384 24.66 -8.15 9.07
C LYS A 384 24.96 -6.71 8.65
N ALA A 385 25.80 -5.99 9.40
CA ALA A 385 26.34 -4.69 8.98
C ALA A 385 27.26 -4.79 7.76
N GLY A 386 28.13 -5.80 7.72
CA GLY A 386 28.99 -6.10 6.57
C GLY A 386 28.20 -6.38 5.30
N MET A 387 27.14 -7.18 5.38
CA MET A 387 26.21 -7.48 4.29
C MET A 387 25.55 -6.20 3.75
N ILE A 388 25.09 -5.29 4.63
CA ILE A 388 24.52 -4.00 4.19
C ILE A 388 25.56 -3.19 3.41
N ASN A 389 26.77 -3.07 3.95
CA ASN A 389 27.82 -2.31 3.28
C ASN A 389 28.22 -2.92 1.93
N TYR A 390 28.37 -4.25 1.88
CA TYR A 390 28.68 -4.97 0.65
C TYR A 390 27.58 -4.84 -0.41
N THR A 391 26.31 -4.87 0.01
CA THR A 391 25.18 -4.63 -0.90
C THR A 391 25.27 -3.25 -1.57
N ARG A 392 25.65 -2.22 -0.81
CA ARG A 392 25.86 -0.86 -1.35
C ARG A 392 27.01 -0.83 -2.35
N TYR A 393 28.08 -1.57 -2.08
CA TYR A 393 29.19 -1.72 -3.03
C TYR A 393 28.69 -2.33 -4.35
N LEU A 394 27.98 -3.46 -4.29
CA LEU A 394 27.41 -4.12 -5.48
C LEU A 394 26.51 -3.16 -6.28
N ALA A 395 25.59 -2.46 -5.60
CA ALA A 395 24.69 -1.49 -6.24
C ALA A 395 25.45 -0.37 -6.94
N SER A 396 26.49 0.17 -6.29
CA SER A 396 27.28 1.26 -6.84
C SER A 396 28.16 0.84 -8.02
N TYR A 397 28.67 -0.39 -7.99
CA TYR A 397 29.65 -0.88 -8.95
C TYR A 397 28.97 -1.44 -10.21
N TYR A 398 27.93 -2.26 -10.02
CA TYR A 398 27.23 -2.97 -11.11
C TYR A 398 25.95 -2.25 -11.58
N GLY A 399 25.52 -1.18 -10.93
CA GLY A 399 24.31 -0.43 -11.32
C GLY A 399 24.34 0.09 -12.77
N LYS A 400 25.51 0.49 -13.28
CA LYS A 400 25.67 0.92 -14.68
C LYS A 400 25.51 -0.23 -15.69
N GLN A 401 25.66 -1.46 -15.24
CA GLN A 401 25.49 -2.68 -16.04
C GLN A 401 24.06 -3.25 -15.88
N GLY A 402 23.15 -2.48 -15.28
CA GLY A 402 21.74 -2.85 -15.11
C GLY A 402 21.46 -3.74 -13.89
N VAL A 403 22.47 -4.04 -13.06
CA VAL A 403 22.29 -4.89 -11.87
C VAL A 403 21.92 -4.05 -10.67
N ARG A 404 20.78 -4.36 -10.06
CA ARG A 404 20.27 -3.74 -8.83
C ARG A 404 20.70 -4.58 -7.65
N ALA A 405 21.14 -3.96 -6.57
CA ALA A 405 21.44 -4.67 -5.33
C ALA A 405 20.80 -3.94 -4.14
N ASN A 406 19.94 -4.64 -3.41
CA ASN A 406 19.17 -4.10 -2.30
C ASN A 406 19.27 -5.01 -1.08
N CYS A 407 19.11 -4.41 0.10
CA CYS A 407 19.21 -5.11 1.37
C CYS A 407 17.95 -4.83 2.18
N ILE A 408 17.30 -5.89 2.65
CA ILE A 408 16.17 -5.79 3.58
C ILE A 408 16.72 -5.98 4.99
N SER A 409 16.48 -5.02 5.89
CA SER A 409 16.92 -5.08 7.29
C SER A 409 15.72 -5.24 8.23
N PRO A 410 15.15 -6.45 8.37
CA PRO A 410 13.95 -6.67 9.17
C PRO A 410 14.21 -6.46 10.67
N GLY A 411 13.16 -6.03 11.37
CA GLY A 411 13.07 -6.07 12.83
C GLY A 411 12.96 -7.49 13.37
N GLY A 412 12.65 -7.62 14.66
CA GLY A 412 12.53 -8.89 15.36
C GLY A 412 11.37 -9.70 14.80
N TYR A 413 11.68 -10.90 14.31
CA TYR A 413 10.74 -11.88 13.81
C TYR A 413 10.24 -12.76 14.97
N PHE A 414 8.92 -12.95 15.09
CA PHE A 414 8.37 -13.78 16.16
C PHE A 414 8.59 -15.27 15.89
N ASP A 415 9.33 -15.93 16.78
CA ASP A 415 9.75 -17.34 16.69
C ASP A 415 9.76 -17.94 18.10
N GLU A 416 8.61 -17.87 18.76
CA GLU A 416 8.36 -18.42 20.11
C GLU A 416 9.31 -17.92 21.22
N GLN A 417 9.82 -16.69 21.09
CA GLN A 417 10.69 -16.11 22.12
C GLN A 417 9.94 -15.92 23.46
N PRO A 418 10.67 -15.86 24.61
CA PRO A 418 10.07 -15.64 25.91
C PRO A 418 9.14 -14.43 25.92
N LYS A 419 8.00 -14.57 26.61
CA LYS A 419 6.95 -13.54 26.66
C LYS A 419 7.48 -12.17 27.07
N SER A 420 8.39 -12.11 28.05
CA SER A 420 9.03 -10.87 28.50
C SER A 420 9.81 -10.16 27.39
N PHE A 421 10.58 -10.90 26.58
CA PHE A 421 11.26 -10.37 25.40
C PHE A 421 10.26 -9.88 24.36
N VAL A 422 9.24 -10.67 24.05
CA VAL A 422 8.22 -10.31 23.05
C VAL A 422 7.50 -9.01 23.45
N GLU A 423 7.11 -8.87 24.71
CA GLU A 423 6.47 -7.66 25.25
C GLU A 423 7.39 -6.44 25.20
N GLN A 424 8.64 -6.58 25.65
CA GLN A 424 9.62 -5.49 25.68
C GLN A 424 10.03 -5.06 24.26
N TYR A 425 10.22 -6.01 23.35
CA TYR A 425 10.52 -5.76 21.95
C TYR A 425 9.33 -5.04 21.28
N SER A 426 8.13 -5.60 21.44
CA SER A 426 6.86 -5.07 20.96
C SER A 426 6.61 -3.62 21.38
N HIS A 427 6.92 -3.27 22.63
CA HIS A 427 6.78 -1.90 23.14
C HIS A 427 7.66 -0.87 22.41
N ARG A 428 8.75 -1.30 21.78
CA ARG A 428 9.66 -0.44 21.01
C ARG A 428 9.31 -0.39 19.52
N VAL A 429 8.43 -1.26 19.06
CA VAL A 429 7.95 -1.26 17.67
C VAL A 429 6.68 -0.40 17.60
N PRO A 430 6.57 0.59 16.69
CA PRO A 430 5.37 1.43 16.57
C PRO A 430 4.08 0.65 16.28
N LEU A 431 4.17 -0.46 15.55
CA LEU A 431 3.05 -1.39 15.31
C LEU A 431 2.65 -2.20 16.56
N GLY A 432 3.41 -2.01 17.64
CA GLY A 432 3.26 -2.70 18.90
C GLY A 432 3.61 -4.17 18.83
N ARG A 433 3.93 -4.79 17.69
CA ARG A 433 4.17 -6.25 17.54
C ARG A 433 5.51 -6.55 16.88
N MET A 434 6.00 -7.77 17.07
CA MET A 434 7.08 -8.35 16.26
C MET A 434 6.60 -8.68 14.85
N MET A 435 7.53 -8.82 13.93
CA MET A 435 7.25 -9.21 12.56
C MET A 435 6.74 -10.64 12.48
N ASP A 436 5.85 -10.88 11.52
CA ASP A 436 5.40 -12.20 11.11
C ASP A 436 5.81 -12.49 9.65
N ASN A 437 5.29 -13.59 9.09
CA ASN A 437 5.64 -14.07 7.75
C ASN A 437 5.22 -13.13 6.62
N ASP A 438 4.23 -12.27 6.85
CA ASP A 438 3.61 -11.49 5.78
C ASP A 438 4.27 -10.12 5.59
N ASP A 439 5.00 -9.65 6.61
CA ASP A 439 5.60 -8.31 6.63
C ASP A 439 6.77 -8.11 5.64
N ILE A 440 7.41 -9.19 5.13
CA ILE A 440 8.59 -9.10 4.24
C ILE A 440 8.26 -9.37 2.77
N GLN A 441 7.16 -10.09 2.49
CA GLN A 441 6.85 -10.62 1.16
C GLN A 441 6.74 -9.51 0.11
N GLY A 442 5.94 -8.48 0.41
CA GLY A 442 5.74 -7.34 -0.50
C GLY A 442 7.04 -6.63 -0.84
N ALA A 443 7.97 -6.52 0.11
CA ALA A 443 9.28 -5.91 -0.12
C ALA A 443 10.15 -6.78 -1.04
N VAL A 444 10.15 -8.11 -0.88
CA VAL A 444 10.90 -9.03 -1.75
C VAL A 444 10.34 -9.01 -3.17
N VAL A 445 9.02 -9.12 -3.35
CA VAL A 445 8.39 -9.07 -4.68
C VAL A 445 8.63 -7.72 -5.35
N PHE A 446 8.47 -6.63 -4.61
CA PHE A 446 8.77 -5.30 -5.11
C PHE A 446 10.22 -5.20 -5.60
N LEU A 447 11.20 -5.59 -4.77
CA LEU A 447 12.63 -5.55 -5.10
C LEU A 447 13.03 -6.50 -6.23
N ALA A 448 12.33 -7.63 -6.38
CA ALA A 448 12.54 -8.59 -7.46
C ALA A 448 11.97 -8.07 -8.80
N SER A 449 10.86 -7.35 -8.74
CA SER A 449 10.15 -6.86 -9.92
C SER A 449 10.73 -5.58 -10.53
N ASP A 450 10.22 -5.25 -11.72
CA ASP A 450 10.50 -3.98 -12.39
C ASP A 450 9.97 -2.74 -11.64
N ALA A 451 9.08 -2.93 -10.64
CA ALA A 451 8.57 -1.83 -9.82
C ALA A 451 9.68 -1.15 -8.99
N SER A 452 10.76 -1.87 -8.69
CA SER A 452 11.94 -1.35 -7.98
C SER A 452 13.12 -1.04 -8.90
N ARG A 453 12.85 -0.81 -10.20
CA ARG A 453 13.88 -0.44 -11.21
C ARG A 453 14.78 0.72 -10.81
N TYR A 454 14.34 1.54 -9.86
CA TYR A 454 15.08 2.68 -9.36
C TYR A 454 15.54 2.59 -7.90
N VAL A 455 15.16 1.54 -7.16
CA VAL A 455 15.47 1.47 -5.73
C VAL A 455 16.91 1.02 -5.50
N GLY A 456 17.68 1.90 -4.84
CA GLY A 456 19.03 1.67 -4.33
C GLY A 456 19.42 2.76 -3.31
N ALA A 457 19.46 2.43 -2.02
CA ALA A 457 19.92 3.28 -0.89
C ALA A 457 19.61 4.81 -0.99
N GLU A 458 18.35 5.21 -0.75
CA GLU A 458 17.89 6.60 -0.91
C GLU A 458 18.18 7.55 0.27
N ARG A 459 18.27 8.86 -0.01
CA ARG A 459 18.42 9.96 0.96
C ARG A 459 17.53 11.15 0.56
N VAL A 460 16.51 11.47 1.35
CA VAL A 460 15.62 12.64 1.12
C VAL A 460 16.12 13.84 1.93
N SER A 461 16.01 15.05 1.38
CA SER A 461 16.34 16.31 2.08
C SER A 461 15.23 17.34 1.89
N LEU A 462 15.13 18.32 2.80
CA LEU A 462 14.11 19.37 2.78
C LEU A 462 14.76 20.77 2.80
N CYS A 463 14.18 21.72 2.07
CA CYS A 463 14.52 23.14 2.19
C CYS A 463 13.22 23.97 2.33
N ASP A 464 13.07 24.66 3.46
CA ASP A 464 11.92 25.54 3.72
C ASP A 464 12.38 26.74 4.56
N THR A 465 11.80 27.93 4.40
CA THR A 465 12.19 29.11 5.20
C THR A 465 11.53 29.12 6.58
N ASN A 466 10.42 28.41 6.76
CA ASN A 466 9.66 28.31 8.00
C ASN A 466 10.28 27.25 8.95
N ASP A 467 10.73 27.71 10.12
CA ASP A 467 11.38 26.85 11.11
C ASP A 467 10.46 25.79 11.71
N THR A 468 9.18 26.13 11.91
CA THR A 468 8.18 25.20 12.46
C THR A 468 7.95 24.04 11.50
N ILE A 469 7.72 24.33 10.21
CA ILE A 469 7.53 23.31 9.17
C ILE A 469 8.76 22.39 9.07
N ARG A 470 9.97 22.97 9.09
CA ARG A 470 11.21 22.17 9.05
C ARG A 470 11.33 21.20 10.22
N LYS A 471 11.00 21.63 11.43
CA LYS A 471 11.06 20.79 12.64
C LYS A 471 10.04 19.67 12.58
N GLU A 472 8.79 20.00 12.28
CA GLU A 472 7.70 19.02 12.16
C GLU A 472 8.02 17.95 11.12
N LEU A 473 8.55 18.33 9.95
CA LEU A 473 8.89 17.37 8.89
C LEU A 473 10.14 16.55 9.21
N ALA A 474 11.13 17.11 9.92
CA ALA A 474 12.32 16.38 10.35
C ALA A 474 12.01 15.34 11.45
N GLU A 475 11.01 15.59 12.29
CA GLU A 475 10.51 14.62 13.26
C GLU A 475 9.68 13.53 12.59
N ARG A 476 8.89 13.89 11.57
CA ARG A 476 7.97 12.97 10.88
C ARG A 476 8.64 12.08 9.84
N TYR A 477 9.71 12.54 9.19
CA TYR A 477 10.35 11.84 8.08
C TYR A 477 11.87 11.69 8.29
N PRO A 478 12.50 10.59 7.82
CA PRO A 478 13.94 10.35 7.96
C PRO A 478 14.75 11.22 6.97
N LEU A 479 14.78 12.53 7.21
CA LEU A 479 15.47 13.50 6.37
C LEU A 479 16.98 13.46 6.61
N SER A 480 17.75 13.32 5.53
CA SER A 480 19.21 13.33 5.57
C SER A 480 19.82 14.71 5.81
N LYS A 481 19.17 15.77 5.29
CA LYS A 481 19.55 17.17 5.51
C LYS A 481 18.32 18.07 5.48
N VAL A 482 18.40 19.16 6.23
CA VAL A 482 17.34 20.18 6.33
C VAL A 482 17.98 21.57 6.19
N PHE A 483 17.48 22.38 5.25
CA PHE A 483 18.02 23.70 4.94
C PHE A 483 16.98 24.79 5.20
N ALA A 484 17.42 25.91 5.76
CA ALA A 484 16.62 27.13 5.91
C ALA A 484 16.80 28.12 4.74
N ASP A 485 17.79 27.87 3.88
CA ASP A 485 18.17 28.73 2.78
C ASP A 485 18.51 27.89 1.55
N ILE A 486 17.90 28.24 0.42
CA ILE A 486 18.11 27.57 -0.86
C ILE A 486 19.53 27.76 -1.39
N GLY A 487 20.22 28.85 -1.02
CA GLY A 487 21.64 29.04 -1.36
C GLY A 487 22.55 27.99 -0.73
N LYS A 488 22.28 27.58 0.51
CA LYS A 488 22.97 26.45 1.16
C LYS A 488 22.60 25.12 0.51
N ALA A 489 21.34 24.92 0.13
CA ALA A 489 20.94 23.70 -0.59
C ALA A 489 21.66 23.57 -1.94
N ALA A 490 21.85 24.68 -2.66
CA ALA A 490 22.55 24.73 -3.95
C ALA A 490 24.07 24.43 -3.86
N GLN A 491 24.66 24.38 -2.66
CA GLN A 491 26.06 23.97 -2.46
C GLN A 491 26.24 22.44 -2.47
N HIS A 492 25.16 21.70 -2.67
CA HIS A 492 25.15 20.25 -2.76
C HIS A 492 24.67 19.78 -4.12
N GLU A 493 25.13 18.59 -4.51
CA GLU A 493 24.68 17.88 -5.70
C GLU A 493 23.43 17.06 -5.40
N TRP A 494 22.48 17.08 -6.35
CA TRP A 494 21.17 16.44 -6.25
C TRP A 494 20.87 15.60 -7.48
N ASP A 495 20.41 14.37 -7.28
CA ASP A 495 19.91 13.54 -8.39
C ASP A 495 18.56 14.08 -8.91
N ALA A 496 17.67 14.46 -7.99
CA ALA A 496 16.38 15.03 -8.33
C ALA A 496 16.01 16.15 -7.36
N VAL A 497 15.36 17.20 -7.89
CA VAL A 497 14.80 18.31 -7.10
C VAL A 497 13.35 18.55 -7.52
N ALA A 498 12.46 18.66 -6.54
CA ALA A 498 11.10 19.18 -6.72
C ALA A 498 11.00 20.60 -6.11
N ILE A 499 10.53 21.57 -6.89
CA ILE A 499 10.32 22.95 -6.44
C ILE A 499 8.83 23.17 -6.21
N CYS A 500 8.43 23.28 -4.94
CA CYS A 500 7.02 23.45 -4.51
C CYS A 500 6.80 24.77 -3.75
N THR A 501 7.57 25.81 -4.09
CA THR A 501 7.43 27.15 -3.49
C THR A 501 6.29 27.93 -4.13
N PRO A 502 5.92 29.14 -3.66
CA PRO A 502 4.99 29.99 -4.41
C PRO A 502 5.51 30.32 -5.82
N ALA A 503 4.60 30.48 -6.79
CA ALA A 503 4.92 30.50 -8.22
C ALA A 503 5.87 31.63 -8.65
N HIS A 504 5.82 32.79 -7.99
CA HIS A 504 6.73 33.91 -8.24
C HIS A 504 8.21 33.61 -7.95
N LEU A 505 8.51 32.52 -7.23
CA LEU A 505 9.88 32.11 -6.89
C LEU A 505 10.38 30.94 -7.74
N HIS A 506 9.52 30.28 -8.52
CA HIS A 506 9.86 29.05 -9.25
C HIS A 506 11.10 29.19 -10.14
N VAL A 507 11.09 30.18 -11.05
CA VAL A 507 12.19 30.42 -12.00
C VAL A 507 13.48 30.76 -11.28
N GLN A 508 13.43 31.61 -10.27
CA GLN A 508 14.61 32.00 -9.48
C GLN A 508 15.22 30.80 -8.74
N HIS A 509 14.38 29.98 -8.11
CA HIS A 509 14.81 28.77 -7.42
C HIS A 509 15.37 27.73 -8.39
N ALA A 510 14.72 27.54 -9.53
CA ALA A 510 15.17 26.64 -10.58
C ALA A 510 16.56 27.03 -11.09
N LEU A 511 16.76 28.30 -11.47
CA LEU A 511 18.06 28.80 -11.93
C LEU A 511 19.19 28.60 -10.89
N LYS A 512 18.86 28.66 -9.60
CA LYS A 512 19.84 28.50 -8.52
C LYS A 512 20.22 27.05 -8.26
N LEU A 513 19.28 26.12 -8.39
CA LEU A 513 19.49 24.69 -8.09
C LEU A 513 19.85 23.85 -9.32
N LEU A 514 19.43 24.26 -10.51
CA LEU A 514 19.63 23.50 -11.75
C LEU A 514 21.10 23.20 -12.03
N PRO A 515 22.09 24.08 -11.75
CA PRO A 515 23.50 23.75 -11.94
C PRO A 515 23.95 22.49 -11.18
N SER A 516 23.48 22.29 -9.94
CA SER A 516 23.86 21.17 -9.08
C SER A 516 22.82 20.04 -9.02
N THR A 517 21.89 20.01 -9.99
CA THR A 517 20.79 19.03 -10.05
C THR A 517 20.85 18.23 -11.35
N ARG A 518 20.54 16.92 -11.34
CA ARG A 518 20.42 16.12 -12.58
C ARG A 518 19.04 16.23 -13.23
N ALA A 519 17.95 16.09 -12.47
CA ALA A 519 16.59 16.29 -12.96
C ALA A 519 15.76 17.19 -12.04
N MET A 520 14.88 17.99 -12.64
CA MET A 520 14.07 18.96 -11.88
C MET A 520 12.60 18.89 -12.27
N LEU A 521 11.73 18.91 -11.26
CA LEU A 521 10.29 19.10 -11.42
C LEU A 521 9.90 20.41 -10.74
N ILE A 522 9.23 21.30 -11.46
CA ILE A 522 8.76 22.60 -10.96
C ILE A 522 7.25 22.53 -10.81
N GLU A 523 6.71 22.97 -9.67
CA GLU A 523 5.27 23.09 -9.48
C GLU A 523 4.63 24.07 -10.47
N LYS A 524 3.32 23.92 -10.67
CA LYS A 524 2.54 24.81 -11.52
C LYS A 524 2.01 26.03 -10.74
N PRO A 525 1.70 27.15 -11.41
CA PRO A 525 2.12 27.49 -12.76
C PRO A 525 3.65 27.70 -12.81
N LEU A 526 4.25 27.61 -14.00
CA LEU A 526 5.71 27.72 -14.16
C LEU A 526 6.27 29.02 -13.56
N ALA A 527 5.56 30.13 -13.74
CA ALA A 527 5.88 31.43 -13.19
C ALA A 527 4.62 32.32 -13.18
N ILE A 528 4.76 33.59 -12.81
CA ILE A 528 3.71 34.62 -12.91
C ILE A 528 3.98 35.66 -14.01
N SER A 529 5.19 35.69 -14.56
CA SER A 529 5.63 36.51 -15.69
C SER A 529 6.67 35.73 -16.49
N LEU A 530 7.05 36.24 -17.66
CA LEU A 530 8.10 35.65 -18.49
C LEU A 530 9.51 35.97 -18.01
N ASP A 531 9.65 36.75 -16.93
CA ASP A 531 10.96 37.22 -16.47
C ASP A 531 11.87 36.06 -16.05
N GLY A 532 13.06 36.01 -16.64
CA GLY A 532 14.07 34.99 -16.33
C GLY A 532 13.80 33.61 -16.94
N LEU A 533 12.77 33.46 -17.76
CA LEU A 533 12.42 32.19 -18.38
C LEU A 533 13.42 31.76 -19.46
N GLU A 534 13.90 32.68 -20.30
CA GLU A 534 14.88 32.41 -21.35
C GLU A 534 16.19 31.83 -20.77
N PRO A 535 16.81 32.41 -19.72
CA PRO A 535 17.91 31.78 -19.01
C PRO A 535 17.61 30.36 -18.51
N LEU A 536 16.40 30.10 -18.03
CA LEU A 536 16.01 28.78 -17.54
C LEU A 536 15.87 27.78 -18.68
N LEU A 537 15.26 28.17 -19.79
CA LEU A 537 15.13 27.35 -21.00
C LEU A 537 16.51 26.99 -21.56
N GLU A 538 17.43 27.95 -21.60
CA GLU A 538 18.81 27.71 -22.03
C GLU A 538 19.52 26.72 -21.10
N ALA A 539 19.45 26.96 -19.79
CA ALA A 539 20.08 26.08 -18.80
C ALA A 539 19.47 24.66 -18.76
N ALA A 540 18.20 24.52 -19.16
CA ALA A 540 17.49 23.25 -19.21
C ALA A 540 17.71 22.46 -20.51
N ARG A 541 18.45 22.98 -21.51
CA ARG A 541 18.72 22.22 -22.75
C ARG A 541 19.49 20.93 -22.51
N GLU A 542 20.36 20.92 -21.50
CA GLU A 542 21.24 19.79 -21.19
C GLU A 542 20.72 18.90 -20.05
N LYS A 543 19.59 19.27 -19.43
CA LYS A 543 19.06 18.60 -18.23
C LYS A 543 17.55 18.43 -18.29
N PRO A 544 16.99 17.28 -17.91
CA PRO A 544 15.54 17.09 -17.91
C PRO A 544 14.88 17.98 -16.86
N VAL A 545 14.05 18.91 -17.32
CA VAL A 545 13.21 19.78 -16.49
C VAL A 545 11.75 19.67 -16.92
N GLY A 546 10.88 19.34 -15.98
CA GLY A 546 9.44 19.24 -16.20
C GLY A 546 8.64 20.19 -15.31
N VAL A 547 7.37 20.38 -15.67
CA VAL A 547 6.41 21.15 -14.86
C VAL A 547 5.27 20.25 -14.40
N ALA A 548 4.85 20.39 -13.15
CA ALA A 548 3.95 19.48 -12.44
C ALA A 548 2.46 19.61 -12.84
N TYR A 549 2.15 19.71 -14.13
CA TYR A 549 0.77 19.60 -14.62
C TYR A 549 0.29 18.15 -14.57
N VAL A 550 -0.20 17.78 -13.39
CA VAL A 550 -0.50 16.39 -13.00
C VAL A 550 -1.58 15.72 -13.88
N MET A 551 -2.50 16.50 -14.43
CA MET A 551 -3.63 15.99 -15.22
C MET A 551 -3.19 15.25 -16.48
N ARG A 552 -2.03 15.59 -17.05
CA ARG A 552 -1.46 14.84 -18.18
C ARG A 552 -1.14 13.39 -17.80
N GLY A 553 -0.87 13.08 -16.53
CA GLY A 553 -0.60 11.72 -16.04
C GLY A 553 -1.84 10.89 -15.70
N HIS A 554 -3.04 11.46 -15.81
CA HIS A 554 -4.28 10.79 -15.44
C HIS A 554 -4.64 9.68 -16.44
N PRO A 555 -4.95 8.44 -16.02
CA PRO A 555 -5.28 7.32 -16.92
C PRO A 555 -6.35 7.65 -17.96
N ALA A 556 -7.47 8.22 -17.52
CA ALA A 556 -8.56 8.60 -18.42
C ALA A 556 -8.10 9.65 -19.47
N VAL A 557 -7.24 10.60 -19.09
CA VAL A 557 -6.69 11.60 -20.01
C VAL A 557 -5.77 10.93 -21.04
N GLN A 558 -4.94 9.97 -20.60
CA GLN A 558 -4.08 9.20 -21.50
C GLN A 558 -4.91 8.36 -22.49
N ALA A 559 -5.94 7.66 -22.02
CA ALA A 559 -6.84 6.91 -22.89
C ALA A 559 -7.55 7.80 -23.91
N VAL A 560 -8.04 8.98 -23.50
CA VAL A 560 -8.64 9.96 -24.43
C VAL A 560 -7.63 10.49 -25.43
N LYS A 561 -6.39 10.75 -25.02
CA LYS A 561 -5.32 11.16 -25.92
C LYS A 561 -5.03 10.08 -26.97
N GLU A 562 -4.99 8.81 -26.57
CA GLU A 562 -4.84 7.68 -27.49
C GLU A 562 -5.99 7.63 -28.51
N GLN A 563 -7.24 7.79 -28.07
CA GLN A 563 -8.39 7.80 -29.00
C GLN A 563 -8.34 8.98 -29.99
N LEU A 564 -7.85 10.15 -29.56
CA LEU A 564 -7.62 11.29 -30.45
C LEU A 564 -6.52 11.00 -31.47
N ASP A 565 -5.41 10.41 -31.02
CA ASP A 565 -4.25 10.09 -31.88
C ASP A 565 -4.59 9.00 -32.90
N GLU A 566 -5.44 8.04 -32.54
CA GLU A 566 -6.02 7.04 -33.45
C GLU A 566 -7.05 7.65 -34.41
N GLY A 567 -7.41 8.93 -34.25
CA GLY A 567 -8.36 9.64 -35.08
C GLY A 567 -9.80 9.15 -34.94
N ARG A 568 -10.17 8.52 -33.80
CA ARG A 568 -11.47 7.89 -33.58
C ARG A 568 -12.66 8.81 -33.83
N ILE A 569 -12.55 10.07 -33.40
CA ILE A 569 -13.58 11.09 -33.59
C ILE A 569 -13.38 11.95 -34.85
N GLY A 570 -12.40 11.61 -35.70
CA GLY A 570 -12.02 12.42 -36.85
C GLY A 570 -11.26 13.69 -36.48
N GLU A 571 -11.43 14.75 -37.25
CA GLU A 571 -10.75 16.03 -36.99
C GLU A 571 -11.46 16.76 -35.85
N LEU A 572 -10.73 17.05 -34.77
CA LEU A 572 -11.24 17.79 -33.62
C LEU A 572 -11.67 19.21 -34.04
N LYS A 573 -12.88 19.62 -33.65
CA LYS A 573 -13.44 20.94 -33.98
C LYS A 573 -13.75 21.80 -32.76
N GLN A 574 -14.12 21.17 -31.65
CA GLN A 574 -14.54 21.89 -30.45
C GLN A 574 -14.12 21.18 -29.18
N VAL A 575 -13.75 21.97 -28.18
CA VAL A 575 -13.53 21.53 -26.80
C VAL A 575 -14.40 22.35 -25.85
N THR A 576 -15.05 21.68 -24.90
CA THR A 576 -15.83 22.31 -23.83
C THR A 576 -15.39 21.78 -22.48
N TYR A 577 -14.94 22.66 -21.61
CA TYR A 577 -14.61 22.35 -20.22
C TYR A 577 -15.60 23.04 -19.29
N VAL A 578 -16.17 22.27 -18.36
CA VAL A 578 -16.93 22.81 -17.23
C VAL A 578 -16.37 22.17 -15.98
N GLY A 579 -15.96 22.99 -15.02
CA GLY A 579 -15.44 22.48 -13.77
C GLY A 579 -15.67 23.40 -12.59
N GLY A 580 -15.61 22.85 -11.41
CA GLY A 580 -15.58 23.63 -10.21
C GLY A 580 -15.37 22.78 -8.99
N GLN A 581 -15.11 23.45 -7.88
CA GLN A 581 -14.97 22.81 -6.59
C GLN A 581 -15.44 23.77 -5.51
N HIS A 582 -15.99 23.24 -4.42
CA HIS A 582 -16.26 24.02 -3.23
C HIS A 582 -14.94 24.20 -2.47
N PHE A 583 -14.18 25.22 -2.88
CA PHE A 583 -12.83 25.47 -2.40
C PHE A 583 -12.74 25.65 -0.87
N PRO A 584 -13.71 26.28 -0.18
CA PRO A 584 -13.69 26.34 1.28
C PRO A 584 -13.73 24.98 1.97
N THR A 585 -14.43 23.98 1.42
CA THR A 585 -14.45 22.62 1.99
C THR A 585 -13.21 21.84 1.60
N PHE A 586 -12.76 21.97 0.34
CA PHE A 586 -11.67 21.16 -0.18
C PHE A 586 -10.28 21.70 0.19
N ARG A 587 -10.16 23.00 0.44
CA ARG A 587 -8.94 23.74 0.79
C ARG A 587 -9.26 24.84 1.81
N PRO A 588 -9.67 24.51 3.04
CA PRO A 588 -10.12 25.50 4.03
C PRO A 588 -9.08 26.59 4.35
N ALA A 589 -7.79 26.28 4.18
CA ALA A 589 -6.67 27.20 4.39
C ALA A 589 -6.43 28.20 3.24
N TYR A 590 -7.30 28.28 2.22
CA TYR A 590 -7.07 29.16 1.05
C TYR A 590 -6.85 30.64 1.40
N ARG A 591 -7.37 31.08 2.55
CA ARG A 591 -7.22 32.44 3.10
C ARG A 591 -5.86 32.72 3.73
N GLU A 592 -5.06 31.69 3.95
CA GLU A 592 -3.79 31.75 4.69
C GLU A 592 -2.57 31.46 3.81
N ILE A 593 -2.80 31.10 2.54
CA ILE A 593 -1.77 30.66 1.60
C ILE A 593 -1.59 31.66 0.43
N TYR A 594 -0.71 31.29 -0.51
CA TYR A 594 -0.42 32.07 -1.72
C TYR A 594 -1.66 32.39 -2.58
N TYR A 595 -2.74 31.61 -2.46
CA TYR A 595 -3.95 31.80 -3.25
C TYR A 595 -4.57 33.19 -3.07
N THR A 596 -4.40 33.81 -1.90
CA THR A 596 -4.97 35.13 -1.57
C THR A 596 -4.49 36.29 -2.44
N ARG A 597 -3.37 36.13 -3.15
CA ARG A 597 -2.66 37.23 -3.80
C ARG A 597 -2.20 36.84 -5.21
N ARG A 598 -2.56 37.67 -6.19
CA ARG A 598 -2.16 37.49 -7.60
C ARG A 598 -0.64 37.53 -7.78
N GLU A 599 0.06 38.39 -7.06
CA GLU A 599 1.53 38.50 -7.04
C GLU A 599 2.24 37.21 -6.57
N THR A 600 1.53 36.27 -5.96
CA THR A 600 2.08 34.97 -5.56
C THR A 600 1.58 33.80 -6.42
N GLY A 601 0.84 34.09 -7.50
CA GLY A 601 0.20 33.09 -8.37
C GLY A 601 -1.20 32.67 -7.91
N GLY A 602 -1.83 33.47 -7.05
CA GLY A 602 -3.18 33.22 -6.54
C GLY A 602 -4.29 33.72 -7.47
N GLY A 603 -5.51 33.26 -7.21
CA GLY A 603 -6.68 33.49 -8.06
C GLY A 603 -6.98 32.32 -8.99
N ALA A 604 -8.24 32.22 -9.41
CA ALA A 604 -8.73 31.08 -10.18
C ALA A 604 -8.04 30.94 -11.54
N VAL A 605 -7.57 32.02 -12.17
CA VAL A 605 -6.87 31.93 -13.45
C VAL A 605 -5.54 31.19 -13.28
N GLN A 606 -4.68 31.68 -12.38
CA GLN A 606 -3.31 31.19 -12.23
C GLN A 606 -3.20 29.91 -11.41
N ASP A 607 -4.11 29.64 -10.48
CA ASP A 607 -4.04 28.43 -9.64
C ASP A 607 -4.85 27.25 -10.22
N ALA A 608 -6.05 27.50 -10.74
CA ALA A 608 -7.00 26.45 -11.09
C ALA A 608 -7.21 26.29 -12.60
N ALA A 609 -7.58 27.36 -13.30
CA ALA A 609 -7.83 27.32 -14.74
C ALA A 609 -6.56 26.95 -15.52
N THR A 610 -5.38 27.29 -15.01
CA THR A 610 -4.08 26.88 -15.57
C THR A 610 -3.98 25.36 -15.83
N HIS A 611 -4.57 24.51 -14.99
CA HIS A 611 -4.60 23.06 -15.23
C HIS A 611 -5.45 22.69 -16.45
N SER A 612 -6.55 23.41 -16.63
CA SER A 612 -7.45 23.20 -17.77
C SER A 612 -6.86 23.77 -19.06
N PHE A 613 -6.13 24.89 -18.99
CA PHE A 613 -5.39 25.44 -20.12
C PHE A 613 -4.35 24.43 -20.61
N ASP A 614 -3.51 23.91 -19.71
CA ASP A 614 -2.50 22.90 -20.03
C ASP A 614 -3.12 21.63 -20.61
N LEU A 615 -4.17 21.12 -19.97
CA LEU A 615 -4.87 19.90 -20.40
C LEU A 615 -5.47 20.06 -21.80
N ILE A 616 -6.15 21.19 -22.06
CA ILE A 616 -6.74 21.46 -23.37
C ILE A 616 -5.62 21.62 -24.41
N GLN A 617 -4.52 22.30 -24.08
CA GLN A 617 -3.39 22.40 -25.01
C GLN A 617 -2.82 21.02 -25.36
N TYR A 618 -2.71 20.14 -24.37
CA TYR A 618 -2.16 18.80 -24.53
C TYR A 618 -3.03 17.91 -25.42
N LEU A 619 -4.36 18.03 -25.32
CA LEU A 619 -5.31 17.22 -26.07
C LEU A 619 -5.67 17.83 -27.44
N ALA A 620 -5.75 19.15 -27.52
CA ALA A 620 -6.34 19.86 -28.66
C ALA A 620 -5.37 20.73 -29.44
N GLY A 621 -4.13 20.88 -28.98
CA GLY A 621 -3.10 21.72 -29.60
C GLY A 621 -2.96 23.10 -28.95
N ARG A 622 -1.90 23.82 -29.33
CA ARG A 622 -1.57 25.14 -28.77
C ARG A 622 -2.68 26.15 -29.03
N PHE A 623 -2.97 26.98 -28.02
CA PHE A 623 -3.87 28.12 -28.15
C PHE A 623 -3.25 29.22 -29.00
N ASP A 624 -4.03 29.83 -29.90
CA ASP A 624 -3.64 30.96 -30.74
C ASP A 624 -4.08 32.30 -30.11
N SER A 625 -5.31 32.33 -29.56
CA SER A 625 -5.89 33.53 -28.95
C SER A 625 -6.99 33.19 -27.94
N VAL A 626 -7.20 34.07 -26.97
CA VAL A 626 -8.18 33.92 -25.90
C VAL A 626 -9.04 35.18 -25.73
N PHE A 627 -10.29 34.99 -25.34
CA PHE A 627 -11.14 35.99 -24.70
C PHE A 627 -11.57 35.41 -23.35
N CYS A 628 -11.21 36.08 -22.27
CA CYS A 628 -11.44 35.59 -20.91
C CYS A 628 -12.11 36.67 -20.07
N ASP A 629 -13.29 36.36 -19.54
CA ASP A 629 -13.96 37.12 -18.50
C ASP A 629 -13.75 36.40 -17.16
N TYR A 630 -13.34 37.13 -16.14
CA TYR A 630 -13.09 36.58 -14.82
C TYR A 630 -13.47 37.58 -13.73
N GLY A 631 -13.82 37.07 -12.55
CA GLY A 631 -14.17 37.92 -11.43
C GLY A 631 -14.24 37.17 -10.12
N HIS A 632 -14.41 37.94 -9.06
CA HIS A 632 -14.74 37.44 -7.72
C HIS A 632 -16.25 37.47 -7.54
N GLN A 633 -16.86 36.33 -7.19
CA GLN A 633 -18.31 36.18 -7.11
C GLN A 633 -18.80 35.69 -5.75
N ALA A 634 -18.04 34.83 -5.05
CA ALA A 634 -18.54 34.20 -3.82
C ALA A 634 -17.48 33.88 -2.76
N LEU A 635 -16.21 33.72 -3.12
CA LEU A 635 -15.19 33.16 -2.23
C LEU A 635 -14.79 34.15 -1.14
N GLU A 636 -15.31 34.00 0.08
CA GLU A 636 -15.11 34.97 1.16
C GLU A 636 -13.65 35.12 1.61
N GLY A 637 -13.24 36.33 1.98
CA GLY A 637 -11.94 36.60 2.62
C GLY A 637 -10.75 36.67 1.67
N VAL A 638 -10.98 36.72 0.36
CA VAL A 638 -9.98 37.02 -0.67
C VAL A 638 -10.57 37.96 -1.72
N GLU A 639 -9.73 38.74 -2.39
CA GLU A 639 -10.12 39.70 -3.44
C GLU A 639 -9.72 39.24 -4.85
N VAL A 640 -8.98 38.14 -4.96
CA VAL A 640 -8.62 37.54 -6.25
C VAL A 640 -9.84 36.90 -6.90
N GLU A 641 -9.80 36.73 -8.21
CA GLU A 641 -10.88 36.10 -8.95
C GLU A 641 -11.10 34.64 -8.52
N ASP A 642 -12.35 34.22 -8.50
CA ASP A 642 -12.79 32.86 -8.12
C ASP A 642 -13.61 32.19 -9.23
N THR A 643 -13.93 32.93 -10.29
CA THR A 643 -14.78 32.55 -11.42
C THR A 643 -14.11 32.95 -12.73
N VAL A 644 -14.09 32.02 -13.69
CA VAL A 644 -13.44 32.18 -14.99
C VAL A 644 -14.35 31.65 -16.11
N HIS A 645 -14.58 32.48 -17.12
CA HIS A 645 -15.20 32.11 -18.39
C HIS A 645 -14.26 32.47 -19.54
N LEU A 646 -13.87 31.47 -20.34
CA LEU A 646 -12.93 31.67 -21.44
C LEU A 646 -13.47 31.06 -22.73
N THR A 647 -13.27 31.79 -23.83
CA THR A 647 -13.38 31.28 -25.20
C THR A 647 -12.06 31.45 -25.91
N ALA A 648 -11.68 30.51 -26.76
CA ALA A 648 -10.38 30.56 -27.44
C ALA A 648 -10.37 29.86 -28.80
N ARG A 649 -9.31 30.15 -29.55
CA ARG A 649 -8.90 29.44 -30.77
C ARG A 649 -7.62 28.65 -30.48
N ALA A 650 -7.57 27.42 -30.95
CA ALA A 650 -6.40 26.55 -30.84
C ALA A 650 -6.13 25.79 -32.14
N ALA A 651 -4.92 25.23 -32.24
CA ALA A 651 -4.43 24.43 -33.37
C ALA A 651 -4.57 25.15 -34.71
N ASP A 652 -3.95 26.32 -34.82
CA ASP A 652 -4.00 27.16 -36.02
C ASP A 652 -5.45 27.58 -36.34
N SER A 653 -6.19 27.95 -35.29
CA SER A 653 -7.60 28.35 -35.32
C SER A 653 -8.62 27.30 -35.78
N ARG A 654 -8.20 26.04 -35.93
CA ARG A 654 -9.09 24.92 -36.33
C ARG A 654 -10.02 24.47 -35.21
N VAL A 655 -9.60 24.60 -33.94
CA VAL A 655 -10.36 24.17 -32.78
C VAL A 655 -10.93 25.37 -32.02
N MET A 656 -12.22 25.32 -31.70
CA MET A 656 -12.88 26.28 -30.80
C MET A 656 -12.92 25.74 -29.37
N VAL A 657 -12.52 26.56 -28.41
CA VAL A 657 -12.50 26.19 -27.00
C VAL A 657 -13.50 27.04 -26.23
N SER A 658 -14.24 26.41 -25.32
CA SER A 658 -15.06 27.08 -24.29
C SER A 658 -14.76 26.47 -22.92
N LEU A 659 -14.52 27.32 -21.93
CA LEU A 659 -14.17 26.92 -20.57
C LEU A 659 -14.99 27.74 -19.57
N ALA A 660 -15.56 27.06 -18.59
CA ALA A 660 -16.19 27.65 -17.42
C ALA A 660 -15.63 26.99 -16.15
N LEU A 661 -15.13 27.78 -15.22
CA LEU A 661 -14.59 27.32 -13.95
C LEU A 661 -14.99 28.24 -12.80
N ASN A 662 -15.34 27.67 -11.64
CA ASN A 662 -15.46 28.44 -10.40
C ASN A 662 -15.01 27.67 -9.15
N GLN A 663 -14.78 28.40 -8.06
CA GLN A 663 -14.25 27.87 -6.79
C GLN A 663 -15.29 27.77 -5.66
N PHE A 664 -16.58 27.78 -6.01
CA PHE A 664 -17.69 27.66 -5.05
C PHE A 664 -18.77 26.68 -5.50
N MET A 665 -18.55 25.93 -6.59
CA MET A 665 -19.46 24.90 -7.06
C MET A 665 -19.66 23.87 -5.94
N ALA A 666 -20.91 23.65 -5.53
CA ALA A 666 -21.22 22.73 -4.44
C ALA A 666 -20.71 21.29 -4.71
N PRO A 667 -21.00 20.67 -5.86
CA PRO A 667 -20.33 19.44 -6.24
C PRO A 667 -18.90 19.72 -6.76
N ASN A 668 -17.94 18.90 -6.33
CA ASN A 668 -16.59 18.94 -6.87
C ASN A 668 -16.55 18.13 -8.16
N GLU A 669 -16.94 18.76 -9.26
CA GLU A 669 -17.07 18.11 -10.56
C GLU A 669 -16.30 18.87 -11.63
N SER A 670 -15.58 18.11 -12.45
CA SER A 670 -15.01 18.59 -13.70
C SER A 670 -15.35 17.62 -14.83
N MET A 671 -15.66 18.20 -15.98
CA MET A 671 -15.97 17.49 -17.22
C MET A 671 -15.30 18.19 -18.39
N LEU A 672 -14.70 17.40 -19.28
CA LEU A 672 -14.13 17.87 -20.54
C LEU A 672 -14.78 17.09 -21.69
N GLN A 673 -15.34 17.79 -22.68
CA GLN A 673 -15.87 17.19 -23.89
C GLN A 673 -15.09 17.66 -25.11
N LEU A 674 -14.79 16.72 -26.00
CA LEU A 674 -14.09 16.95 -27.27
C LEU A 674 -14.98 16.46 -28.41
N ASN A 675 -15.28 17.33 -29.36
CA ASN A 675 -16.16 17.02 -30.49
C ASN A 675 -15.35 17.12 -31.80
N GLY A 676 -15.29 16.01 -32.53
CA GLY A 676 -14.74 15.95 -33.88
C GLY A 676 -15.85 15.84 -34.92
N ASP A 677 -15.47 15.72 -36.19
CA ASP A 677 -16.39 15.60 -37.32
C ASP A 677 -16.96 14.18 -37.52
N ARG A 678 -16.51 13.19 -36.73
CA ARG A 678 -17.01 11.80 -36.78
C ARG A 678 -17.50 11.26 -35.42
N GLY A 679 -17.41 12.04 -34.35
CA GLY A 679 -17.84 11.63 -33.03
C GLY A 679 -17.40 12.57 -31.90
N SER A 680 -17.56 12.10 -30.67
CA SER A 680 -17.25 12.84 -29.45
C SER A 680 -16.54 11.96 -28.42
N LEU A 681 -15.65 12.58 -27.66
CA LEU A 681 -15.05 12.02 -26.45
C LEU A 681 -15.48 12.86 -25.24
N ARG A 682 -15.62 12.24 -24.07
CA ARG A 682 -15.94 12.93 -22.82
C ARG A 682 -15.14 12.35 -21.66
N LEU A 683 -14.61 13.23 -20.82
CA LEU A 683 -13.94 12.91 -19.56
C LEU A 683 -14.80 13.38 -18.39
N GLN A 684 -15.03 12.51 -17.41
CA GLN A 684 -15.68 12.83 -16.15
C GLN A 684 -14.72 12.50 -15.01
N PHE A 685 -14.04 13.54 -14.49
CA PHE A 685 -13.01 13.35 -13.47
C PHE A 685 -13.60 12.84 -12.14
N HIS A 686 -14.80 13.29 -11.79
CA HIS A 686 -15.53 12.93 -10.57
C HIS A 686 -16.03 11.47 -10.58
N GLU A 687 -16.20 10.86 -11.76
CA GLU A 687 -16.57 9.45 -11.92
C GLU A 687 -15.39 8.58 -12.37
N HIS A 688 -14.19 9.16 -12.45
CA HIS A 688 -12.95 8.49 -12.87
C HIS A 688 -13.07 7.74 -14.21
N ARG A 689 -13.89 8.24 -15.14
CA ARG A 689 -14.19 7.55 -16.41
C ARG A 689 -14.08 8.46 -17.62
N TRP A 690 -14.04 7.84 -18.79
CA TRP A 690 -14.15 8.51 -20.08
C TRP A 690 -15.13 7.77 -20.98
N GLY A 691 -15.65 8.46 -22.00
CA GLY A 691 -16.62 7.89 -22.92
C GLY A 691 -16.34 8.28 -24.36
N LEU A 692 -16.72 7.39 -25.28
CA LEU A 692 -16.72 7.59 -26.73
C LEU A 692 -18.15 7.55 -27.26
N PHE A 693 -18.44 8.43 -28.21
CA PHE A 693 -19.70 8.43 -28.96
C PHE A 693 -19.39 8.64 -30.43
N ASN A 694 -19.56 7.63 -31.27
CA ASN A 694 -19.39 7.76 -32.72
C ASN A 694 -20.68 8.22 -33.37
N HIS A 695 -20.60 8.86 -34.54
CA HIS A 695 -21.80 9.16 -35.32
C HIS A 695 -22.56 7.86 -35.67
N GLY A 696 -23.80 7.77 -35.23
CA GLY A 696 -24.66 6.60 -35.42
C GLY A 696 -24.79 5.70 -34.18
N ASP A 697 -24.02 5.94 -33.13
CA ASP A 697 -24.21 5.26 -31.84
C ASP A 697 -25.53 5.71 -31.19
N GLU A 698 -26.21 4.79 -30.48
CA GLU A 698 -27.43 5.11 -29.74
C GLU A 698 -27.16 5.63 -28.32
N ALA A 699 -25.98 5.32 -27.76
CA ALA A 699 -25.56 5.69 -26.41
C ALA A 699 -24.04 5.85 -26.31
N TRP A 700 -23.59 6.53 -25.26
CA TRP A 700 -22.16 6.65 -24.93
C TRP A 700 -21.57 5.29 -24.54
N GLN A 701 -20.40 5.00 -25.09
CA GLN A 701 -19.57 3.86 -24.70
C GLN A 701 -18.63 4.32 -23.59
N TRP A 702 -18.99 4.04 -22.34
CA TRP A 702 -18.22 4.43 -21.17
C TRP A 702 -17.16 3.40 -20.80
N SER A 703 -15.99 3.88 -20.37
CA SER A 703 -15.03 3.04 -19.66
C SER A 703 -15.56 2.67 -18.28
N GLU A 704 -15.11 1.54 -17.75
CA GLU A 704 -15.19 1.29 -16.32
C GLU A 704 -14.47 2.41 -15.55
N PRO A 705 -14.92 2.75 -14.33
CA PRO A 705 -14.22 3.70 -13.46
C PRO A 705 -12.77 3.24 -13.24
N LEU A 706 -11.83 4.08 -13.65
CA LEU A 706 -10.41 3.82 -13.48
C LEU A 706 -10.03 4.18 -12.04
N VAL A 707 -9.94 3.17 -11.18
CA VAL A 707 -9.56 3.35 -9.77
C VAL A 707 -8.22 4.09 -9.70
N ASN A 708 -8.25 5.28 -9.13
CA ASN A 708 -7.04 5.99 -8.69
C ASN A 708 -7.31 6.50 -7.28
N GLU A 709 -6.41 6.20 -6.35
CA GLU A 709 -6.35 6.94 -5.10
C GLU A 709 -5.99 8.39 -5.40
N ARG A 710 -6.41 9.30 -4.52
CA ARG A 710 -6.10 10.74 -4.62
C ARG A 710 -4.61 11.01 -4.84
N ASP A 711 -3.74 10.19 -4.24
CA ASP A 711 -2.30 10.39 -4.25
C ASP A 711 -1.57 9.71 -5.42
N ASP A 712 -2.23 8.86 -6.19
CA ASP A 712 -1.59 8.08 -7.27
C ASP A 712 -0.98 8.96 -8.35
N LEU A 713 -1.64 10.08 -8.65
CA LEU A 713 -1.12 11.01 -9.65
C LEU A 713 0.18 11.69 -9.17
N PHE A 714 0.29 11.98 -7.87
CA PHE A 714 1.50 12.55 -7.27
C PHE A 714 2.62 11.50 -7.16
N ARG A 715 2.28 10.24 -6.83
CA ARG A 715 3.23 9.10 -6.86
C ARG A 715 3.86 8.96 -8.25
N ARG A 716 3.04 8.96 -9.30
CA ARG A 716 3.52 8.89 -10.70
C ARG A 716 4.38 10.08 -11.10
N GLN A 717 4.09 11.28 -10.61
CA GLN A 717 4.95 12.45 -10.85
C GLN A 717 6.31 12.31 -10.17
N ALA A 718 6.35 11.79 -8.94
CA ALA A 718 7.60 11.48 -8.26
C ALA A 718 8.39 10.41 -9.03
N GLU A 719 7.76 9.31 -9.41
CA GLU A 719 8.37 8.25 -10.25
C GLU A 719 8.94 8.82 -11.57
N THR A 720 8.22 9.77 -12.18
CA THR A 720 8.65 10.46 -13.40
C THR A 720 9.90 11.32 -13.18
N LEU A 721 9.94 12.12 -12.12
CA LEU A 721 11.10 12.92 -11.73
C LEU A 721 12.33 12.02 -11.49
N LEU A 722 12.12 10.91 -10.79
CA LEU A 722 13.17 9.95 -10.48
C LEU A 722 13.66 9.23 -11.75
N ALA A 723 12.76 8.83 -12.65
CA ALA A 723 13.14 8.27 -13.96
C ALA A 723 13.99 9.26 -14.78
N ALA A 724 13.60 10.54 -14.79
CA ALA A 724 14.35 11.62 -15.42
C ALA A 724 15.77 11.79 -14.86
N ALA A 725 15.94 11.66 -13.53
CA ALA A 725 17.25 11.72 -12.88
C ALA A 725 18.24 10.65 -13.40
N ASN A 726 17.73 9.55 -13.97
CA ASN A 726 18.52 8.48 -14.59
C ASN A 726 18.69 8.60 -16.10
N GLY A 727 18.33 9.73 -16.69
CA GLY A 727 18.42 9.94 -18.13
C GLY A 727 17.31 9.24 -18.93
N LYS A 728 16.20 8.83 -18.30
CA LYS A 728 15.01 8.39 -19.04
C LYS A 728 14.16 9.62 -19.39
N PRO A 729 13.65 9.76 -20.63
CA PRO A 729 12.68 10.79 -20.94
C PRO A 729 11.38 10.48 -20.19
N ALA A 730 10.96 11.38 -19.30
CA ALA A 730 9.89 11.07 -18.37
C ALA A 730 8.81 12.17 -18.29
N PHE A 731 9.17 13.46 -18.33
CA PHE A 731 8.18 14.51 -18.11
C PHE A 731 7.17 14.66 -19.25
N ARG A 732 5.87 14.61 -18.90
CA ARG A 732 4.76 14.78 -19.84
C ARG A 732 4.43 16.25 -20.17
N CYS A 733 4.88 17.18 -19.33
CA CYS A 733 4.82 18.62 -19.60
C CYS A 733 6.23 19.18 -19.57
N SER A 734 6.71 19.60 -20.75
CA SER A 734 8.02 20.23 -20.91
C SER A 734 8.01 21.70 -20.46
N LEU A 735 9.18 22.33 -20.33
CA LEU A 735 9.24 23.78 -20.09
C LEU A 735 8.61 24.59 -21.24
N GLU A 736 8.73 24.15 -22.49
CA GLU A 736 8.11 24.83 -23.63
C GLU A 736 6.59 24.71 -23.63
N ASP A 737 6.07 23.55 -23.21
CA ASP A 737 4.64 23.39 -22.98
C ASP A 737 4.15 24.35 -21.90
N ALA A 738 4.84 24.37 -20.76
CA ALA A 738 4.46 25.18 -19.63
C ALA A 738 4.65 26.68 -19.87
N ARG A 739 5.62 27.08 -20.71
CA ARG A 739 5.74 28.45 -21.23
C ARG A 739 4.51 28.83 -22.03
N HIS A 740 4.02 27.97 -22.91
CA HIS A 740 2.77 28.24 -23.63
C HIS A 740 1.59 28.39 -22.67
N THR A 741 1.46 27.49 -21.70
CA THR A 741 0.43 27.60 -20.66
C THR A 741 0.54 28.92 -19.90
N LEU A 742 1.76 29.38 -19.59
CA LEU A 742 1.98 30.69 -18.97
C LEU A 742 1.54 31.84 -19.87
N CYS A 743 1.84 31.82 -21.17
CA CYS A 743 1.32 32.81 -22.11
C CYS A 743 -0.21 32.82 -22.16
N ILE A 744 -0.88 31.65 -22.06
CA ILE A 744 -2.35 31.57 -21.97
C ILE A 744 -2.84 32.26 -20.69
N ASN A 745 -2.19 32.02 -19.55
CA ASN A 745 -2.53 32.69 -18.29
C ASN A 745 -2.43 34.22 -18.42
N LEU A 746 -1.32 34.72 -18.97
CA LEU A 746 -1.10 36.15 -19.17
C LEU A 746 -2.11 36.76 -20.14
N ALA A 747 -2.40 36.07 -21.26
CA ALA A 747 -3.39 36.51 -22.23
C ALA A 747 -4.82 36.54 -21.64
N ALA A 748 -5.17 35.55 -20.80
CA ALA A 748 -6.44 35.52 -20.10
C ALA A 748 -6.57 36.69 -19.12
N LEU A 749 -5.52 36.97 -18.35
CA LEU A 749 -5.48 38.11 -17.43
C LEU A 749 -5.56 39.46 -18.16
N GLU A 750 -4.88 39.61 -19.30
CA GLU A 750 -4.93 40.82 -20.14
C GLU A 750 -6.29 40.99 -20.83
N SER A 751 -6.95 39.89 -21.18
CA SER A 751 -8.25 39.93 -21.86
C SER A 751 -9.31 40.60 -20.98
N ALA A 752 -9.44 40.17 -19.72
CA ALA A 752 -10.29 40.76 -18.68
C ALA A 752 -11.73 41.13 -19.14
N GLY A 753 -12.31 40.36 -20.06
CA GLY A 753 -13.64 40.60 -20.64
C GLY A 753 -13.70 41.75 -21.67
N GLU A 754 -12.57 42.37 -22.02
CA GLU A 754 -12.52 43.58 -22.85
C GLU A 754 -12.16 43.29 -24.31
N LYS A 755 -11.24 42.35 -24.56
CA LYS A 755 -10.67 42.11 -25.90
C LYS A 755 -10.18 40.68 -26.09
N VAL A 756 -10.10 40.25 -27.34
CA VAL A 756 -9.39 39.02 -27.73
C VAL A 756 -7.89 39.29 -27.70
N VAL A 757 -7.12 38.42 -27.03
CA VAL A 757 -5.67 38.56 -26.86
C VAL A 757 -4.96 37.39 -27.55
N PRO A 758 -4.02 37.64 -28.48
CA PRO A 758 -3.15 36.60 -29.05
C PRO A 758 -2.23 36.00 -27.98
N VAL A 759 -2.09 34.67 -27.95
CA VAL A 759 -1.21 33.97 -26.98
C VAL A 759 0.27 34.13 -27.34
N ASP A 760 0.60 34.14 -28.63
CA ASP A 760 1.98 34.32 -29.11
C ASP A 760 2.49 35.76 -28.93
N GLY A 761 1.61 36.72 -28.59
CA GLY A 761 1.97 38.13 -28.40
C GLY A 761 2.92 38.40 -27.22
N PHE A 762 3.16 37.40 -26.37
CA PHE A 762 4.06 37.49 -25.22
C PHE A 762 5.46 36.90 -25.49
N GLY A 763 5.68 36.18 -26.60
CA GLY A 763 6.94 35.50 -26.91
C GLY A 763 7.72 36.16 -28.05
N GLY A 764 8.24 37.37 -27.82
CA GLY A 764 9.10 38.13 -28.74
C GLY A 764 10.56 38.13 -28.33
#